data_AF-A0A1F9AJD8-F1
#
_entry.id   AF-A0A1F9AJD8-F1
#
_cell.length_a   1.000
_cell.length_b   1.000
_cell.length_c   1.000
_cell.angle_alpha   90.00
_cell.angle_beta   90.00
_cell.angle_gamma   90.00
#
_symmetry.space_group_name_H-M   'P 1'
#
loop_
_entity.id
_entity.type
_entity.pdbx_description
1 polymer ?
#
loop_
_entity_poly.entity_id
_entity_poly.type
_entity_poly.pdbx_seq_one_letter_code
_entity_poly.pdbx_strand_id
1 'polypeptide(L)'
;MLSDTAVEAYQDEQFELFAKLGPVYDILRHPNTKTPLAIAIYGDWGTGKTTAMRVLQSMLKKWNEEGEAKDKVLVRPVWFDPWKYSEREDVWRGLIAEVIIESTKIENIDERQLITAAKQFSGFLGRGFLHALAGLKLKAKAGTSGTGVEAEYSFSTLREIGEEFTKTAHPEKAYLNEFESTLKKWLEDTLGKDGKKRMVVFVDDLDRCLPKVALEVLEAFKLYLSMPNLAFVFGLDRTVVDDFIKKHYLEHGVKEIKAKKYLDKMFQVEINITPSEKQVNEYYEKQISELNKLTEEGYWDSKLSEDHRNILDQILRRYSAHNPREVKRLLNSALIHGASAMQIPGANEMTRFAQGVQVFLLMKVLDSFHEVPGVWVGKQEGQDFFNQWSKIVKEHPEIKPPPVPMVDKTLKSVEDEATEEEGLAEVHPPYQAFYETWMKLGRKQLSDLVQGPYLWELMHIEFSREVASHTAALTVAKPEPAPPPPAMPPVIAKAVARTLEKPSEELTLEEYMNLKNLDLSGTDISDLPHLKVLSSLQILDLSDTNITDLSPLQELTRLEYLSLYDTKVSDLSPLKSLSSLKYLALWNTNVSDISPLKELTSLKILSLWNTKVADLSPLQGLNNLQELSVNITTVFDISPLQGLTSLQHLNLSRTKVADLSPLKGLANLQELNLGKTKVTDLSPLRGLKSLQILTLYSIALTDLSPLKGLTSLKKLDLTGTQVSDISPLKELISLKELNLNVTQVSDLSSLKGLTSLKKLSLRNTNVDQEKVDELQQVLPNLRIDSTPVEIL
;
A
#
# COMPACT_ATOMS: atom_id res chain seq x y z
N MET A 1 4.10 27.58 -10.18
CA MET A 1 2.81 26.90 -10.39
C MET A 1 2.71 25.48 -9.79
N LEU A 2 3.81 24.81 -9.45
CA LEU A 2 3.84 23.36 -9.16
C LEU A 2 3.31 22.91 -7.78
N SER A 3 2.66 23.81 -7.02
CA SER A 3 2.04 23.40 -5.74
C SER A 3 0.53 23.24 -5.91
N ASP A 4 0.04 22.09 -5.46
CA ASP A 4 -1.37 21.71 -5.44
C ASP A 4 -1.96 21.76 -4.02
N THR A 5 -1.26 22.44 -3.10
CA THR A 5 -1.66 22.65 -1.71
C THR A 5 -2.96 23.44 -1.63
N ALA A 6 -3.85 23.00 -0.73
CA ALA A 6 -5.06 23.74 -0.43
C ALA A 6 -4.71 25.16 0.06
N VAL A 7 -5.45 26.16 -0.43
CA VAL A 7 -5.32 27.53 0.06
C VAL A 7 -5.86 27.61 1.49
N GLU A 8 -5.03 28.08 2.41
CA GLU A 8 -5.37 28.21 3.84
C GLU A 8 -5.82 29.63 4.23
N ALA A 9 -5.61 30.60 3.33
CA ALA A 9 -5.77 32.02 3.61
C ALA A 9 -7.14 32.59 3.18
N TYR A 10 -7.54 33.66 3.89
CA TYR A 10 -8.80 34.40 3.77
C TYR A 10 -8.97 35.19 2.45
N GLN A 11 -8.35 34.78 1.33
CA GLN A 11 -8.24 35.62 0.13
C GLN A 11 -8.75 34.97 -1.17
N ASP A 12 -9.34 33.77 -1.11
CA ASP A 12 -9.87 33.12 -2.32
C ASP A 12 -11.28 33.62 -2.67
N GLU A 13 -11.33 34.82 -3.27
CA GLU A 13 -12.55 35.35 -3.91
C GLU A 13 -12.85 34.66 -5.25
N GLN A 14 -11.88 33.95 -5.82
CA GLN A 14 -11.93 33.47 -7.20
C GLN A 14 -13.01 32.39 -7.44
N PHE A 15 -13.33 31.60 -6.42
CA PHE A 15 -14.38 30.58 -6.46
C PHE A 15 -15.61 30.96 -5.62
N GLU A 16 -15.68 32.21 -5.17
CA GLU A 16 -16.76 32.74 -4.32
C GLU A 16 -17.03 31.86 -3.08
N LEU A 17 -16.00 31.20 -2.56
CA LEU A 17 -16.14 30.24 -1.46
C LEU A 17 -16.76 30.90 -0.23
N PHE A 18 -16.46 32.17 0.02
CA PHE A 18 -17.07 32.94 1.11
C PHE A 18 -18.59 33.05 0.97
N ALA A 19 -19.10 33.35 -0.22
CA ALA A 19 -20.53 33.45 -0.45
C ALA A 19 -21.22 32.09 -0.25
N LYS A 20 -20.58 31.00 -0.70
CA LYS A 20 -21.11 29.63 -0.55
C LYS A 20 -21.03 29.12 0.90
N LEU A 21 -19.98 29.48 1.64
CA LEU A 21 -19.72 29.01 3.01
C LEU A 21 -20.29 29.91 4.10
N GLY A 22 -20.66 31.15 3.78
CA GLY A 22 -21.23 32.11 4.74
C GLY A 22 -22.37 31.53 5.59
N PRO A 23 -23.39 30.87 4.99
CA PRO A 23 -24.44 30.22 5.76
C PRO A 23 -23.93 29.14 6.72
N VAL A 24 -22.93 28.35 6.33
CA VAL A 24 -22.31 27.33 7.20
C VAL A 24 -21.59 27.99 8.35
N TYR A 25 -20.78 29.00 8.04
CA TYR A 25 -20.04 29.78 9.03
C TYR A 25 -20.98 30.38 10.07
N ASP A 26 -22.09 30.96 9.64
CA ASP A 26 -23.11 31.52 10.53
C ASP A 26 -23.78 30.45 11.38
N ILE A 27 -24.22 29.33 10.80
CA ILE A 27 -24.81 28.21 11.56
C ILE A 27 -23.82 27.71 12.62
N LEU A 28 -22.54 27.53 12.27
CA LEU A 28 -21.55 26.98 13.19
C LEU A 28 -21.21 27.90 14.35
N ARG A 29 -21.39 29.22 14.23
CA ARG A 29 -21.12 30.19 15.32
C ARG A 29 -22.36 30.73 16.02
N HIS A 30 -23.56 30.46 15.52
CA HIS A 30 -24.78 31.02 16.08
C HIS A 30 -25.14 30.36 17.43
N PRO A 31 -25.56 31.16 18.45
CA PRO A 31 -25.89 30.65 19.79
C PRO A 31 -27.09 29.71 19.81
N ASN A 32 -28.08 29.93 18.93
CA ASN A 32 -29.28 29.09 18.86
C ASN A 32 -29.14 27.83 18.00
N THR A 33 -27.95 27.56 17.44
CA THR A 33 -27.75 26.34 16.64
C THR A 33 -27.85 25.12 17.54
N LYS A 34 -28.84 24.28 17.26
CA LYS A 34 -29.00 22.99 17.93
C LYS A 34 -27.88 22.06 17.47
N THR A 35 -27.16 21.53 18.44
CA THR A 35 -26.19 20.45 18.26
C THR A 35 -26.79 19.19 18.87
N PRO A 36 -26.39 18.01 18.41
CA PRO A 36 -25.37 17.72 17.39
C PRO A 36 -25.77 18.11 15.96
N LEU A 37 -24.80 18.50 15.13
CA LEU A 37 -25.03 18.94 13.74
C LEU A 37 -23.99 18.31 12.80
N ALA A 38 -24.42 17.77 11.66
CA ALA A 38 -23.55 17.28 10.61
C ALA A 38 -23.83 18.00 9.29
N ILE A 39 -22.76 18.48 8.66
CA ILE A 39 -22.77 19.27 7.44
C ILE A 39 -21.92 18.55 6.40
N ALA A 40 -22.46 18.31 5.20
CA ALA A 40 -21.70 17.79 4.07
C ALA A 40 -21.35 18.92 3.09
N ILE A 41 -20.07 19.02 2.74
CA ILE A 41 -19.54 19.83 1.66
C ILE A 41 -19.20 18.89 0.50
N TYR A 42 -20.04 18.91 -0.53
CA TYR A 42 -19.90 18.08 -1.71
C TYR A 42 -19.10 18.77 -2.82
N GLY A 43 -18.31 17.97 -3.53
CA GLY A 43 -17.63 18.34 -4.77
C GLY A 43 -16.79 17.17 -5.28
N ASP A 44 -16.48 17.17 -6.58
CA ASP A 44 -15.66 16.10 -7.16
C ASP A 44 -14.19 16.22 -6.71
N TRP A 45 -13.36 15.24 -7.04
CA TRP A 45 -11.92 15.28 -6.73
C TRP A 45 -11.26 16.52 -7.35
N GLY A 46 -10.49 17.29 -6.58
CA GLY A 46 -9.80 18.49 -7.08
C GLY A 46 -10.64 19.77 -7.18
N THR A 47 -11.95 19.72 -6.89
CA THR A 47 -12.86 20.89 -6.95
C THR A 47 -12.71 21.90 -5.81
N GLY A 48 -11.91 21.60 -4.77
CA GLY A 48 -11.62 22.53 -3.67
C GLY A 48 -12.29 22.23 -2.32
N LYS A 49 -12.75 21.00 -2.05
CA LYS A 49 -13.37 20.59 -0.76
C LYS A 49 -12.51 20.91 0.46
N THR A 50 -11.27 20.41 0.45
CA THR A 50 -10.28 20.70 1.47
C THR A 50 -10.06 22.20 1.64
N THR A 51 -9.95 22.94 0.54
CA THR A 51 -9.80 24.41 0.55
C THR A 51 -11.00 25.09 1.21
N ALA A 52 -12.22 24.72 0.83
CA ALA A 52 -13.44 25.26 1.42
C ALA A 52 -13.49 25.00 2.94
N MET A 53 -13.15 23.80 3.38
CA MET A 53 -13.08 23.46 4.81
C MET A 53 -11.97 24.22 5.55
N ARG A 54 -10.79 24.41 4.94
CA ARG A 54 -9.69 25.19 5.51
C ARG A 54 -10.04 26.67 5.63
N VAL A 55 -10.68 27.25 4.62
CA VAL A 55 -11.21 28.62 4.65
C VAL A 55 -12.23 28.75 5.78
N LEU A 56 -13.21 27.85 5.86
CA LEU A 56 -14.20 27.85 6.93
C LEU A 56 -13.56 27.71 8.33
N GLN A 57 -12.57 26.82 8.48
CA GLN A 57 -11.78 26.71 9.71
C GLN A 57 -11.07 28.04 10.05
N SER A 58 -10.45 28.71 9.07
CA SER A 58 -9.80 30.01 9.27
C SER A 58 -10.80 31.09 9.68
N MET A 59 -11.99 31.12 9.09
CA MET A 59 -13.07 32.05 9.45
C MET A 59 -13.48 31.85 10.91
N LEU A 60 -13.66 30.60 11.35
CA LEU A 60 -14.01 30.27 12.74
C LEU A 60 -12.89 30.58 13.74
N LYS A 61 -11.62 30.40 13.36
CA LYS A 61 -10.48 30.82 14.20
C LYS A 61 -10.49 32.33 14.40
N LYS A 62 -10.62 33.10 13.31
CA LYS A 62 -10.70 34.56 13.34
C LYS A 62 -11.90 35.06 14.16
N TRP A 63 -13.06 34.41 14.02
CA TRP A 63 -14.24 34.69 14.84
C TRP A 63 -13.91 34.67 16.34
N ASN A 64 -13.12 33.69 16.79
CA ASN A 64 -12.75 33.61 18.20
C ASN A 64 -11.87 34.79 18.66
N GLU A 65 -11.02 35.31 17.77
CA GLU A 65 -10.11 36.42 18.04
C GLU A 65 -10.83 37.78 18.12
N GLU A 66 -11.96 37.93 17.41
CA GLU A 66 -12.69 39.20 17.30
C GLU A 66 -13.66 39.46 18.49
N GLY A 67 -13.26 40.25 19.48
CA GLY A 67 -14.12 40.92 20.49
C GLY A 67 -14.94 40.04 21.47
N GLU A 68 -15.39 40.63 22.58
CA GLU A 68 -16.22 39.97 23.62
C GLU A 68 -17.71 40.37 23.47
N ALA A 69 -18.41 39.79 22.49
CA ALA A 69 -19.87 39.92 22.44
C ALA A 69 -20.51 39.02 23.52
N LYS A 70 -21.52 39.52 24.23
CA LYS A 70 -22.17 38.87 25.39
C LYS A 70 -22.76 37.47 25.07
N ASP A 71 -23.16 37.26 23.80
CA ASP A 71 -23.78 36.02 23.31
C ASP A 71 -22.88 35.28 22.30
N LYS A 72 -21.57 35.52 22.34
CA LYS A 72 -20.59 34.89 21.45
C LYS A 72 -20.42 33.41 21.80
N VAL A 73 -20.58 32.55 20.79
CA VAL A 73 -20.16 31.14 20.89
C VAL A 73 -18.71 31.03 20.49
N LEU A 74 -17.89 30.49 21.38
CA LEU A 74 -16.50 30.13 21.12
C LEU A 74 -16.46 28.83 20.29
N VAL A 75 -15.91 28.88 19.08
CA VAL A 75 -15.90 27.73 18.17
C VAL A 75 -14.52 27.12 18.08
N ARG A 76 -14.36 25.84 18.40
CA ARG A 76 -13.08 25.13 18.40
C ARG A 76 -13.00 24.19 17.20
N PRO A 77 -12.31 24.58 16.11
CA PRO A 77 -12.20 23.74 14.94
C PRO A 77 -11.12 22.66 15.14
N VAL A 78 -11.49 21.41 14.91
CA VAL A 78 -10.65 20.21 14.99
C VAL A 78 -10.53 19.61 13.59
N TRP A 79 -9.34 19.15 13.19
CA TRP A 79 -9.14 18.54 11.87
C TRP A 79 -8.86 17.05 12.02
N PHE A 80 -9.57 16.22 11.27
CA PHE A 80 -9.45 14.77 11.31
C PHE A 80 -9.36 14.19 9.90
N ASP A 81 -8.31 13.40 9.65
CA ASP A 81 -8.04 12.76 8.37
C ASP A 81 -8.20 11.22 8.54
N PRO A 82 -9.36 10.62 8.19
CA PRO A 82 -9.63 9.19 8.41
C PRO A 82 -8.69 8.27 7.63
N TRP A 83 -8.21 8.70 6.45
CA TRP A 83 -7.33 7.90 5.59
C TRP A 83 -5.96 7.59 6.22
N LYS A 84 -5.56 8.33 7.26
CA LYS A 84 -4.31 8.07 7.99
C LYS A 84 -4.38 6.80 8.86
N TYR A 85 -5.54 6.17 8.97
CA TYR A 85 -5.78 5.02 9.81
C TYR A 85 -6.12 3.80 8.94
N SER A 86 -5.37 2.71 9.12
CA SER A 86 -5.49 1.49 8.29
C SER A 86 -6.44 0.44 8.85
N GLU A 87 -6.75 0.47 10.15
CA GLU A 87 -7.60 -0.52 10.83
C GLU A 87 -8.86 0.10 11.44
N ARG A 88 -9.94 -0.69 11.47
CA ARG A 88 -11.27 -0.27 11.96
C ARG A 88 -11.25 0.30 13.37
N GLU A 89 -10.50 -0.35 14.27
CA GLU A 89 -10.43 0.09 15.67
C GLU A 89 -9.61 1.38 15.83
N ASP A 90 -8.68 1.65 14.92
CA ASP A 90 -7.80 2.81 14.99
C ASP A 90 -8.49 4.09 14.53
N VAL A 91 -9.44 4.01 13.58
CA VAL A 91 -10.05 5.23 13.00
C VAL A 91 -10.98 5.93 13.99
N TRP A 92 -11.89 5.19 14.65
CA TRP A 92 -12.78 5.80 15.65
C TRP A 92 -12.03 6.18 16.93
N ARG A 93 -11.02 5.39 17.34
CA ARG A 93 -10.15 5.75 18.48
C ARG A 93 -9.32 6.99 18.17
N GLY A 94 -8.80 7.12 16.94
CA GLY A 94 -8.07 8.29 16.46
C GLY A 94 -8.92 9.56 16.45
N LEU A 95 -10.15 9.48 15.94
CA LEU A 95 -11.11 10.59 15.99
C LEU A 95 -11.35 11.06 17.43
N ILE A 96 -11.62 10.11 18.33
CA ILE A 96 -11.97 10.43 19.71
C ILE A 96 -10.76 10.93 20.50
N ALA A 97 -9.59 10.35 20.25
CA ALA A 97 -8.32 10.87 20.76
C ALA A 97 -8.15 12.34 20.36
N GLU A 98 -8.37 12.67 19.08
CA GLU A 98 -8.24 14.05 18.59
C GLU A 98 -9.27 15.00 19.22
N VAL A 99 -10.53 14.58 19.34
CA VAL A 99 -11.59 15.33 20.03
C VAL A 99 -11.21 15.59 21.50
N ILE A 100 -10.69 14.59 22.21
CA ILE A 100 -10.27 14.74 23.60
C ILE A 100 -9.05 15.66 23.68
N ILE A 101 -8.02 15.44 22.86
CA ILE A 101 -6.81 16.26 22.82
C ILE A 101 -7.16 17.72 22.53
N GLU A 102 -8.02 18.01 21.56
CA GLU A 102 -8.43 19.39 21.27
C GLU A 102 -9.33 19.97 22.35
N SER A 103 -10.20 19.16 22.98
CA SER A 103 -10.96 19.62 24.16
C SER A 103 -10.02 20.05 25.29
N THR A 104 -8.85 19.42 25.42
CA THR A 104 -7.84 19.80 26.41
C THR A 104 -7.15 21.14 26.11
N LYS A 105 -7.37 21.76 24.95
CA LYS A 105 -6.75 23.04 24.58
C LYS A 105 -7.65 24.25 24.85
N ILE A 106 -8.88 24.04 25.34
CA ILE A 106 -9.92 25.08 25.36
C ILE A 106 -9.68 26.19 26.41
N GLU A 107 -9.00 25.90 27.53
CA GLU A 107 -8.90 26.81 28.69
C GLU A 107 -7.47 27.06 29.24
N ASN A 108 -6.40 26.65 28.55
CA ASN A 108 -5.05 26.49 29.14
C ASN A 108 -5.08 25.52 30.32
N ILE A 109 -4.93 24.24 29.99
CA ILE A 109 -5.10 23.16 30.94
C ILE A 109 -3.93 23.00 31.90
N ASP A 110 -4.23 22.63 33.14
CA ASP A 110 -3.23 22.21 34.13
C ASP A 110 -2.97 20.68 34.09
N GLU A 111 -1.90 20.25 34.76
CA GLU A 111 -1.50 18.84 34.82
C GLU A 111 -2.63 17.89 35.28
N ARG A 112 -3.57 18.38 36.12
CA ARG A 112 -4.64 17.55 36.69
C ARG A 112 -5.66 17.15 35.64
N GLN A 113 -6.01 18.02 34.71
CA GLN A 113 -6.98 17.67 33.68
C GLN A 113 -6.37 16.72 32.64
N LEU A 114 -5.06 16.83 32.33
CA LEU A 114 -4.36 15.83 31.50
C LEU A 114 -4.33 14.46 32.16
N ILE A 115 -4.03 14.41 33.47
CA ILE A 115 -4.08 13.15 34.25
C ILE A 115 -5.51 12.59 34.26
N THR A 116 -6.53 13.45 34.35
CA THR A 116 -7.93 13.03 34.34
C THR A 116 -8.33 12.42 32.99
N ALA A 117 -7.97 13.08 31.88
CA ALA A 117 -8.17 12.54 30.53
C ALA A 117 -7.46 11.19 30.35
N ALA A 118 -6.20 11.09 30.80
CA ALA A 118 -5.43 9.86 30.75
C ALA A 118 -6.11 8.74 31.55
N LYS A 119 -6.54 9.00 32.80
CA LYS A 119 -7.23 8.01 33.63
C LYS A 119 -8.56 7.55 33.05
N GLN A 120 -9.34 8.47 32.48
CA GLN A 120 -10.67 8.16 31.98
C GLN A 120 -10.66 7.43 30.63
N PHE A 121 -9.69 7.75 29.76
CA PHE A 121 -9.71 7.28 28.37
C PHE A 121 -8.58 6.32 27.99
N SER A 122 -7.50 6.18 28.78
CA SER A 122 -6.38 5.28 28.44
C SER A 122 -6.76 3.81 28.32
N GLY A 123 -7.72 3.34 29.13
CA GLY A 123 -8.25 1.97 29.04
C GLY A 123 -8.98 1.69 27.71
N PHE A 124 -9.48 2.73 27.04
CA PHE A 124 -10.23 2.63 25.79
C PHE A 124 -9.39 2.99 24.56
N LEU A 125 -8.50 3.97 24.66
CA LEU A 125 -7.73 4.51 23.53
C LEU A 125 -6.28 3.97 23.48
N GLY A 126 -5.85 3.26 24.51
CA GLY A 126 -4.58 2.55 24.53
C GLY A 126 -3.35 3.46 24.67
N ARG A 127 -2.16 2.85 24.44
CA ARG A 127 -0.86 3.50 24.67
C ARG A 127 -0.56 4.65 23.71
N GLY A 128 -1.05 4.60 22.47
CA GLY A 128 -0.88 5.67 21.50
C GLY A 128 -1.48 6.99 21.97
N PHE A 129 -2.65 6.95 22.61
CA PHE A 129 -3.30 8.12 23.21
C PHE A 129 -2.51 8.70 24.40
N LEU A 130 -1.95 7.84 25.26
CA LEU A 130 -1.09 8.29 26.36
C LEU A 130 0.17 9.02 25.86
N HIS A 131 0.78 8.52 24.79
CA HIS A 131 1.91 9.20 24.15
C HIS A 131 1.52 10.54 23.53
N ALA A 132 0.34 10.62 22.89
CA ALA A 132 -0.17 11.87 22.32
C ALA A 132 -0.44 12.93 23.40
N LEU A 133 -1.05 12.55 24.53
CA LEU A 133 -1.24 13.44 25.68
C LEU A 133 0.11 13.87 26.28
N ALA A 134 1.09 12.96 26.37
CA ALA A 134 2.43 13.28 26.85
C ALA A 134 3.21 14.22 25.91
N GLY A 135 2.80 14.33 24.64
CA GLY A 135 3.38 15.27 23.68
C GLY A 135 2.89 16.72 23.83
N LEU A 136 1.85 16.97 24.63
CA LEU A 136 1.30 18.31 24.84
C LEU A 136 2.22 19.16 25.74
N LYS A 137 2.97 20.09 25.14
CA LYS A 137 3.82 21.03 25.89
C LYS A 137 2.98 22.00 26.72
N LEU A 138 3.03 21.87 28.04
CA LEU A 138 2.41 22.82 28.97
C LEU A 138 3.37 23.97 29.30
N LYS A 139 2.98 25.21 28.99
CA LYS A 139 3.69 26.41 29.46
C LYS A 139 3.01 26.95 30.72
N ALA A 140 3.64 26.78 31.88
CA ALA A 140 3.19 27.43 33.11
C ALA A 140 3.41 28.95 33.04
N LYS A 141 2.33 29.75 33.05
CA LYS A 141 2.44 31.18 33.40
C LYS A 141 2.56 31.29 34.92
N ALA A 142 3.81 31.28 35.42
CA ALA A 142 4.06 31.59 36.82
C ALA A 142 3.90 33.12 37.03
N GLY A 143 2.86 33.49 37.78
CA GLY A 143 2.71 34.84 38.31
C GLY A 143 3.77 35.16 39.37
N THR A 144 4.35 36.34 39.23
CA THR A 144 5.08 37.14 40.23
C THR A 144 6.28 36.53 40.96
N SER A 145 7.42 37.18 40.69
CA SER A 145 8.72 37.18 41.40
C SER A 145 9.73 36.07 41.04
N GLY A 146 10.81 36.51 40.38
CA GLY A 146 12.14 35.91 40.46
C GLY A 146 12.47 34.83 39.43
N THR A 147 13.31 35.20 38.45
CA THR A 147 14.12 34.30 37.60
C THR A 147 13.38 33.19 36.86
N GLY A 148 12.99 33.48 35.61
CA GLY A 148 12.32 32.55 34.71
C GLY A 148 13.16 31.32 34.38
N VAL A 149 12.69 30.17 34.85
CA VAL A 149 12.88 28.87 34.22
C VAL A 149 11.51 28.46 33.72
N GLU A 150 11.36 28.25 32.41
CA GLU A 150 10.19 27.54 31.87
C GLU A 150 10.21 26.13 32.48
N ALA A 151 9.40 25.89 33.51
CA ALA A 151 9.27 24.57 34.10
C ALA A 151 8.38 23.71 33.18
N GLU A 152 9.02 22.80 32.44
CA GLU A 152 8.35 21.71 31.75
C GLU A 152 7.88 20.70 32.82
N TYR A 153 6.57 20.42 32.91
CA TYR A 153 6.04 19.46 33.88
C TYR A 153 6.56 18.04 33.60
N SER A 154 6.83 17.26 34.65
CA SER A 154 7.35 15.89 34.54
C SER A 154 6.27 14.90 34.11
N PHE A 155 6.38 14.39 32.90
CA PHE A 155 5.51 13.39 32.28
C PHE A 155 5.57 11.97 32.89
N SER A 156 6.26 11.78 34.03
CA SER A 156 6.43 10.48 34.69
C SER A 156 5.11 9.85 35.13
N THR A 157 4.18 10.65 35.65
CA THR A 157 2.89 10.19 36.18
C THR A 157 1.96 9.61 35.10
N LEU A 158 2.03 10.13 33.87
CA LEU A 158 1.25 9.60 32.73
C LEU A 158 1.77 8.24 32.25
N ARG A 159 3.08 8.01 32.43
CA ARG A 159 3.76 6.75 32.06
C ARG A 159 3.41 5.63 33.05
N GLU A 160 3.31 5.95 34.33
CA GLU A 160 2.88 5.02 35.39
C GLU A 160 1.44 4.52 35.20
N ILE A 161 0.52 5.40 34.78
CA ILE A 161 -0.87 5.04 34.46
C ILE A 161 -0.94 3.99 33.31
N GLY A 162 -0.02 4.08 32.34
CA GLY A 162 0.05 3.15 31.22
C GLY A 162 0.58 1.75 31.57
N GLU A 163 1.35 1.62 32.66
CA GLU A 163 1.92 0.35 33.11
C GLU A 163 0.91 -0.46 33.93
N GLU A 164 0.04 0.20 34.70
CA GLU A 164 -0.93 -0.43 35.60
C GLU A 164 -2.13 -1.07 34.87
N PHE A 165 -2.57 -0.49 33.74
CA PHE A 165 -3.77 -0.93 33.01
C PHE A 165 -3.58 -2.12 32.05
N THR A 166 -2.32 -2.47 31.70
CA THR A 166 -2.02 -3.53 30.72
C THR A 166 -2.28 -4.96 31.21
N LYS A 167 -2.83 -5.12 32.42
CA LYS A 167 -3.10 -6.42 33.05
C LYS A 167 -4.56 -6.90 32.93
N THR A 168 -5.51 -6.12 32.37
CA THR A 168 -6.94 -6.40 32.59
C THR A 168 -7.96 -6.16 31.46
N ALA A 169 -7.60 -5.83 30.22
CA ALA A 169 -8.62 -5.42 29.22
C ALA A 169 -8.97 -6.48 28.14
N HIS A 170 -10.22 -6.98 28.14
CA HIS A 170 -11.17 -7.37 27.03
C HIS A 170 -12.47 -7.94 27.71
N PRO A 171 -13.75 -7.80 27.22
CA PRO A 171 -14.27 -7.69 25.84
C PRO A 171 -15.39 -6.64 25.57
N GLU A 172 -15.70 -6.44 24.28
CA GLU A 172 -16.52 -5.36 23.70
C GLU A 172 -18.05 -5.58 23.73
N LYS A 173 -18.76 -4.56 24.25
CA LYS A 173 -20.13 -4.05 23.93
C LYS A 173 -20.77 -3.37 25.15
N ALA A 174 -20.51 -3.88 26.36
CA ALA A 174 -20.91 -3.19 27.60
C ALA A 174 -20.12 -1.90 27.83
N TYR A 175 -18.84 -1.89 27.40
CA TYR A 175 -17.93 -0.75 27.52
C TYR A 175 -18.26 0.44 26.60
N LEU A 176 -18.96 0.24 25.47
CA LEU A 176 -19.25 1.34 24.54
C LEU A 176 -20.23 2.36 25.14
N ASN A 177 -21.25 1.89 25.86
CA ASN A 177 -22.21 2.79 26.53
C ASN A 177 -21.57 3.54 27.70
N GLU A 178 -20.71 2.86 28.46
CA GLU A 178 -19.95 3.47 29.56
C GLU A 178 -18.96 4.52 29.03
N PHE A 179 -18.29 4.21 27.91
CA PHE A 179 -17.40 5.11 27.22
C PHE A 179 -18.14 6.32 26.63
N GLU A 180 -19.28 6.11 25.95
CA GLU A 180 -20.11 7.19 25.41
C GLU A 180 -20.58 8.13 26.52
N SER A 181 -21.03 7.58 27.66
CA SER A 181 -21.39 8.37 28.84
C SER A 181 -20.19 9.14 29.40
N THR A 182 -19.00 8.53 29.42
CA THR A 182 -17.77 9.15 29.91
C THR A 182 -17.34 10.30 28.99
N LEU A 183 -17.32 10.08 27.67
CA LEU A 183 -16.99 11.09 26.67
C LEU A 183 -18.01 12.23 26.66
N LYS A 184 -19.31 11.92 26.74
CA LYS A 184 -20.35 12.94 26.84
C LYS A 184 -20.17 13.81 28.08
N LYS A 185 -19.94 13.19 29.25
CA LYS A 185 -19.69 13.93 30.49
C LYS A 185 -18.43 14.80 30.38
N TRP A 186 -17.34 14.25 29.84
CA TRP A 186 -16.11 15.00 29.59
C TRP A 186 -16.33 16.23 28.71
N LEU A 187 -17.07 16.07 27.61
CA LEU A 187 -17.42 17.19 26.72
C LEU A 187 -18.35 18.19 27.41
N GLU A 188 -19.33 17.75 28.21
CA GLU A 188 -20.19 18.64 29.00
C GLU A 188 -19.40 19.44 30.03
N ASP A 189 -18.44 18.81 30.71
CA ASP A 189 -17.58 19.44 31.72
C ASP A 189 -16.59 20.43 31.06
N THR A 190 -16.11 20.13 29.85
CA THR A 190 -15.10 20.94 29.14
C THR A 190 -15.72 22.08 28.31
N LEU A 191 -16.81 21.79 27.58
CA LEU A 191 -17.51 22.74 26.72
C LEU A 191 -18.61 23.51 27.45
N GLY A 192 -19.10 23.00 28.58
CA GLY A 192 -20.22 23.59 29.32
C GLY A 192 -21.59 23.24 28.72
N LYS A 193 -22.65 23.41 29.51
CA LYS A 193 -24.05 23.12 29.09
C LYS A 193 -24.81 24.35 28.58
N ASP A 194 -24.19 25.52 28.64
CA ASP A 194 -24.81 26.81 28.32
C ASP A 194 -24.76 27.15 26.82
N GLY A 195 -24.16 26.28 25.99
CA GLY A 195 -24.05 26.46 24.55
C GLY A 195 -23.05 27.53 24.13
N LYS A 196 -22.24 28.07 25.05
CA LYS A 196 -21.26 29.12 24.76
C LYS A 196 -19.97 28.62 24.15
N LYS A 197 -19.71 27.32 24.16
CA LYS A 197 -18.58 26.70 23.47
C LYS A 197 -19.07 25.57 22.58
N ARG A 198 -18.50 25.49 21.38
CA ARG A 198 -18.81 24.47 20.37
C ARG A 198 -17.53 23.93 19.79
N MET A 199 -17.47 22.62 19.58
CA MET A 199 -16.38 21.99 18.84
C MET A 199 -16.88 21.63 17.44
N VAL A 200 -16.10 21.99 16.42
CA VAL A 200 -16.41 21.71 15.01
C VAL A 200 -15.34 20.80 14.46
N VAL A 201 -15.69 19.55 14.19
CA VAL A 201 -14.75 18.55 13.66
C VAL A 201 -14.86 18.53 12.13
N PHE A 202 -13.78 18.90 11.46
CA PHE A 202 -13.61 18.82 10.02
C PHE A 202 -13.07 17.43 9.68
N VAL A 203 -13.79 16.71 8.82
CA VAL A 203 -13.48 15.35 8.38
C VAL A 203 -13.21 15.40 6.88
N ASP A 204 -11.95 15.21 6.49
CA ASP A 204 -11.52 15.31 5.09
C ASP A 204 -11.02 13.98 4.53
N ASP A 205 -10.97 13.85 3.20
CA ASP A 205 -10.41 12.69 2.49
C ASP A 205 -11.06 11.34 2.86
N LEU A 206 -12.33 11.36 3.29
CA LEU A 206 -13.11 10.12 3.53
C LEU A 206 -13.30 9.32 2.24
N ASP A 207 -13.38 10.01 1.10
CA ASP A 207 -13.42 9.46 -0.25
C ASP A 207 -12.14 8.75 -0.69
N ARG A 208 -11.03 8.88 0.06
CA ARG A 208 -9.79 8.10 -0.15
C ARG A 208 -9.75 6.79 0.61
N CYS A 209 -10.67 6.56 1.54
CA CYS A 209 -10.73 5.34 2.33
C CYS A 209 -11.32 4.18 1.52
N LEU A 210 -10.97 2.94 1.88
CA LEU A 210 -11.65 1.77 1.35
C LEU A 210 -13.16 1.85 1.66
N PRO A 211 -14.06 1.38 0.78
CA PRO A 211 -15.51 1.53 0.95
C PRO A 211 -16.03 1.08 2.33
N LYS A 212 -15.51 -0.04 2.83
CA LYS A 212 -15.86 -0.58 4.15
C LYS A 212 -15.44 0.35 5.28
N VAL A 213 -14.23 0.91 5.22
CA VAL A 213 -13.69 1.84 6.23
C VAL A 213 -14.49 3.15 6.21
N ALA A 214 -14.77 3.70 5.03
CA ALA A 214 -15.56 4.93 4.90
C ALA A 214 -16.97 4.80 5.52
N LEU A 215 -17.64 3.66 5.29
CA LEU A 215 -18.95 3.38 5.88
C LEU A 215 -18.89 3.19 7.39
N GLU A 216 -17.90 2.45 7.89
CA GLU A 216 -17.69 2.26 9.33
C GLU A 216 -17.40 3.59 10.04
N VAL A 217 -16.68 4.49 9.39
CA VAL A 217 -16.45 5.86 9.87
C VAL A 217 -17.77 6.65 9.93
N LEU A 218 -18.59 6.61 8.88
CA LEU A 218 -19.91 7.26 8.88
C LEU A 218 -20.85 6.66 9.95
N GLU A 219 -20.79 5.35 10.20
CA GLU A 219 -21.53 4.68 11.27
C GLU A 219 -21.03 5.07 12.66
N ALA A 220 -19.71 5.12 12.87
CA ALA A 220 -19.10 5.57 14.11
C ALA A 220 -19.50 7.02 14.40
N PHE A 221 -19.45 7.90 13.39
CA PHE A 221 -19.96 9.26 13.53
C PHE A 221 -21.41 9.26 13.97
N LYS A 222 -22.30 8.47 13.37
CA LYS A 222 -23.70 8.38 13.81
C LYS A 222 -23.87 8.07 15.31
N LEU A 223 -22.99 7.28 15.90
CA LEU A 223 -23.02 6.99 17.33
C LEU A 223 -22.60 8.21 18.18
N TYR A 224 -21.61 8.98 17.72
CA TYR A 224 -21.09 10.16 18.44
C TYR A 224 -21.76 11.49 18.04
N LEU A 225 -22.51 11.50 16.93
CA LEU A 225 -23.39 12.56 16.45
C LEU A 225 -24.60 12.75 17.38
N SER A 226 -24.63 12.17 18.58
CA SER A 226 -25.63 12.43 19.62
C SER A 226 -25.14 13.44 20.68
N MET A 227 -23.85 13.80 20.63
CA MET A 227 -23.19 14.56 21.70
C MET A 227 -23.48 16.07 21.61
N PRO A 228 -23.93 16.70 22.71
CA PRO A 228 -24.14 18.15 22.76
C PRO A 228 -22.85 18.93 22.44
N ASN A 229 -22.99 20.11 21.85
CA ASN A 229 -21.92 21.04 21.49
C ASN A 229 -20.92 20.55 20.43
N LEU A 230 -21.16 19.39 19.79
CA LEU A 230 -20.40 18.96 18.62
C LEU A 230 -21.12 19.33 17.32
N ALA A 231 -20.34 19.79 16.35
CA ALA A 231 -20.74 19.84 14.96
C ALA A 231 -19.66 19.19 14.09
N PHE A 232 -20.05 18.59 12.98
CA PHE A 232 -19.16 17.91 12.06
C PHE A 232 -19.32 18.49 10.66
N VAL A 233 -18.21 18.71 9.98
CA VAL A 233 -18.15 19.19 8.59
C VAL A 233 -17.37 18.18 7.77
N PHE A 234 -18.02 17.58 6.77
CA PHE A 234 -17.44 16.51 5.95
C PHE A 234 -17.16 17.01 4.54
N GLY A 235 -15.94 16.80 4.05
CA GLY A 235 -15.62 16.92 2.63
C GLY A 235 -15.88 15.60 1.92
N LEU A 236 -16.89 15.53 1.06
CA LEU A 236 -17.32 14.28 0.41
C LEU A 236 -17.40 14.41 -1.10
N ASP A 237 -16.95 13.40 -1.82
CA ASP A 237 -17.37 13.16 -3.19
C ASP A 237 -18.68 12.36 -3.19
N ARG A 238 -19.76 12.95 -3.72
CA ARG A 238 -21.10 12.36 -3.68
C ARG A 238 -21.15 11.03 -4.44
N THR A 239 -20.49 10.96 -5.60
CA THR A 239 -20.48 9.78 -6.47
C THR A 239 -19.75 8.64 -5.78
N VAL A 240 -18.55 8.91 -5.25
CA VAL A 240 -17.73 7.91 -4.57
C VAL A 240 -18.46 7.34 -3.35
N VAL A 241 -19.06 8.20 -2.52
CA VAL A 241 -19.78 7.77 -1.32
C VAL A 241 -21.08 7.02 -1.68
N ASP A 242 -21.83 7.48 -2.67
CA ASP A 242 -23.04 6.77 -3.13
C ASP A 242 -22.67 5.37 -3.66
N ASP A 243 -21.56 5.23 -4.37
CA ASP A 243 -21.09 3.94 -4.88
C ASP A 243 -20.60 3.01 -3.76
N PHE A 244 -19.92 3.54 -2.73
CA PHE A 244 -19.57 2.77 -1.53
C PHE A 244 -20.82 2.20 -0.84
N ILE A 245 -21.85 3.04 -0.65
CA ILE A 245 -23.11 2.65 -0.01
C ILE A 245 -23.84 1.63 -0.87
N LYS A 246 -23.97 1.88 -2.18
CA LYS A 246 -24.62 0.94 -3.11
C LYS A 246 -23.95 -0.43 -3.03
N LYS A 247 -22.62 -0.49 -3.16
CA LYS A 247 -21.87 -1.75 -3.12
C LYS A 247 -22.13 -2.51 -1.82
N HIS A 248 -22.00 -1.83 -0.68
CA HIS A 248 -22.23 -2.44 0.64
C HIS A 248 -23.67 -2.94 0.82
N TYR A 249 -24.68 -2.18 0.43
CA TYR A 249 -26.09 -2.56 0.63
C TYR A 249 -26.60 -3.56 -0.41
N LEU A 250 -26.08 -3.55 -1.64
CA LEU A 250 -26.36 -4.56 -2.67
C LEU A 250 -25.80 -5.93 -2.28
N GLU A 251 -24.57 -5.97 -1.73
CA GLU A 251 -23.97 -7.20 -1.18
C GLU A 251 -24.80 -7.81 -0.03
N HIS A 252 -25.67 -7.02 0.62
CA HIS A 252 -26.58 -7.44 1.69
C HIS A 252 -28.06 -7.51 1.27
N GLY A 253 -28.36 -7.50 -0.04
CA GLY A 253 -29.71 -7.73 -0.57
C GLY A 253 -30.69 -6.55 -0.44
N VAL A 254 -30.20 -5.31 -0.27
CA VAL A 254 -31.01 -4.10 -0.07
C VAL A 254 -31.09 -3.27 -1.36
N LYS A 255 -32.32 -2.88 -1.77
CA LYS A 255 -32.58 -2.12 -3.01
C LYS A 255 -31.98 -0.70 -2.99
N GLU A 256 -31.50 -0.21 -4.15
CA GLU A 256 -30.80 1.09 -4.36
C GLU A 256 -31.48 2.31 -3.70
N ILE A 257 -32.82 2.37 -3.67
CA ILE A 257 -33.57 3.51 -3.11
C ILE A 257 -33.28 3.72 -1.60
N LYS A 258 -32.87 2.68 -0.87
CA LYS A 258 -32.50 2.79 0.56
C LYS A 258 -31.09 3.38 0.78
N ALA A 259 -30.19 3.27 -0.19
CA ALA A 259 -28.84 3.83 -0.13
C ALA A 259 -28.87 5.36 -0.12
N LYS A 260 -29.65 5.98 -1.01
CA LYS A 260 -29.81 7.45 -1.05
C LYS A 260 -30.39 8.02 0.26
N LYS A 261 -31.38 7.32 0.84
CA LYS A 261 -31.99 7.68 2.14
C LYS A 261 -31.05 7.50 3.34
N TYR A 262 -29.88 6.87 3.16
CA TYR A 262 -28.90 6.69 4.23
C TYR A 262 -28.16 8.00 4.51
N LEU A 263 -27.65 8.68 3.47
CA LEU A 263 -26.96 9.96 3.59
C LEU A 263 -27.88 11.09 4.06
N ASP A 264 -29.12 11.11 3.56
CA ASP A 264 -30.14 12.08 3.98
C ASP A 264 -30.44 12.01 5.50
N LYS A 265 -30.16 10.88 6.14
CA LYS A 265 -30.28 10.71 7.60
C LYS A 265 -29.04 11.13 8.37
N MET A 266 -27.90 11.25 7.70
CA MET A 266 -26.62 11.58 8.31
C MET A 266 -26.39 13.09 8.35
N PHE A 267 -26.66 13.78 7.24
CA PHE A 267 -26.37 15.20 7.09
C PHE A 267 -27.64 16.04 7.20
N GLN A 268 -27.62 17.06 8.07
CA GLN A 268 -28.73 18.00 8.21
C GLN A 268 -28.57 19.22 7.30
N VAL A 269 -27.35 19.49 6.85
CA VAL A 269 -27.04 20.57 5.91
C VAL A 269 -26.12 20.01 4.82
N GLU A 270 -26.45 20.26 3.56
CA GLU A 270 -25.65 19.84 2.41
C GLU A 270 -25.36 21.05 1.52
N ILE A 271 -24.11 21.26 1.15
CA ILE A 271 -23.68 22.34 0.26
C ILE A 271 -22.78 21.78 -0.82
N ASN A 272 -23.01 22.19 -2.05
CA ASN A 272 -22.15 21.85 -3.17
C ASN A 272 -21.25 23.03 -3.52
N ILE A 273 -19.94 22.80 -3.52
CA ILE A 273 -18.93 23.82 -3.82
C ILE A 273 -18.34 23.71 -5.22
N THR A 274 -18.83 22.78 -6.05
CA THR A 274 -18.36 22.58 -7.43
C THR A 274 -18.31 23.92 -8.17
N PRO A 275 -17.14 24.32 -8.70
CA PRO A 275 -17.00 25.54 -9.47
C PRO A 275 -17.87 25.53 -10.73
N SER A 276 -18.38 26.70 -11.12
CA SER A 276 -19.02 26.86 -12.43
C SER A 276 -17.96 26.85 -13.55
N GLU A 277 -18.40 26.59 -14.78
CA GLU A 277 -17.54 26.62 -15.97
C GLU A 277 -16.83 27.97 -16.11
N LYS A 278 -17.60 29.05 -15.87
CA LYS A 278 -17.10 30.43 -15.89
C LYS A 278 -15.96 30.63 -14.89
N GLN A 279 -16.12 30.18 -13.65
CA GLN A 279 -15.10 30.32 -12.61
C GLN A 279 -13.81 29.54 -12.94
N VAL A 280 -13.95 28.35 -13.52
CA VAL A 280 -12.80 27.53 -13.94
C VAL A 280 -12.11 28.17 -15.15
N ASN A 281 -12.87 28.78 -16.06
CA ASN A 281 -12.32 29.54 -17.18
C ASN A 281 -11.58 30.79 -16.72
N GLU A 282 -12.14 31.58 -15.81
CA GLU A 282 -11.45 32.72 -15.19
C GLU A 282 -10.19 32.28 -14.43
N TYR A 283 -10.23 31.10 -13.81
CA TYR A 283 -9.06 30.48 -13.19
C TYR A 283 -7.97 30.13 -14.18
N TYR A 284 -8.34 29.49 -15.29
CA TYR A 284 -7.44 29.19 -16.38
C TYR A 284 -6.76 30.48 -16.91
N GLU A 285 -7.53 31.51 -17.22
CA GLU A 285 -7.02 32.79 -17.71
C GLU A 285 -6.03 33.45 -16.74
N LYS A 286 -6.36 33.41 -15.44
CA LYS A 286 -5.45 33.92 -14.42
C LYS A 286 -4.13 33.14 -14.39
N GLN A 287 -4.17 31.81 -14.49
CA GLN A 287 -2.96 31.00 -14.53
C GLN A 287 -2.11 31.32 -15.77
N ILE A 288 -2.72 31.44 -16.95
CA ILE A 288 -2.01 31.86 -18.17
C ILE A 288 -1.40 33.26 -18.00
N SER A 289 -2.15 34.22 -17.45
CA SER A 289 -1.64 35.57 -17.19
C SER A 289 -0.46 35.58 -16.22
N GLU A 290 -0.53 34.80 -15.13
CA GLU A 290 0.58 34.64 -14.18
C GLU A 290 1.82 34.01 -14.82
N LEU A 291 1.62 33.06 -15.74
CA LEU A 291 2.69 32.45 -16.52
C LEU A 291 3.38 33.46 -17.44
N ASN A 292 2.59 34.24 -18.16
CA ASN A 292 3.13 35.23 -19.10
C ASN A 292 3.91 36.33 -18.38
N LYS A 293 3.57 36.67 -17.14
CA LYS A 293 4.34 37.61 -16.32
C LYS A 293 5.77 37.14 -15.97
N LEU A 294 6.12 35.88 -16.21
CA LEU A 294 7.46 35.36 -15.89
C LEU A 294 8.57 35.92 -16.80
N THR A 295 8.23 36.45 -17.97
CA THR A 295 9.18 37.08 -18.91
C THR A 295 8.58 38.36 -19.48
N GLU A 296 9.43 39.32 -19.89
CA GLU A 296 8.97 40.59 -20.45
C GLU A 296 8.13 40.43 -21.72
N GLU A 297 8.42 39.41 -22.53
CA GLU A 297 7.70 39.10 -23.78
C GLU A 297 6.49 38.16 -23.60
N GLY A 298 6.18 37.72 -22.37
CA GLY A 298 5.21 36.64 -22.14
C GLY A 298 5.82 35.25 -22.31
N TYR A 299 5.93 34.46 -21.24
CA TYR A 299 6.63 33.16 -21.31
C TYR A 299 5.97 32.20 -22.30
N TRP A 300 4.64 32.15 -22.29
CA TRP A 300 3.87 31.30 -23.19
C TRP A 300 3.70 31.96 -24.56
N ASP A 301 3.51 33.28 -24.57
CA ASP A 301 3.34 34.07 -25.79
C ASP A 301 4.60 34.04 -26.68
N SER A 302 5.79 33.96 -26.07
CA SER A 302 7.08 33.83 -26.76
C SER A 302 7.39 32.39 -27.23
N LYS A 303 6.61 31.39 -26.81
CA LYS A 303 6.89 29.97 -27.09
C LYS A 303 5.87 29.28 -28.00
N LEU A 304 4.71 29.88 -28.20
CA LEU A 304 3.64 29.38 -29.08
C LEU A 304 3.06 30.53 -29.91
N SER A 305 2.62 30.27 -31.15
CA SER A 305 1.87 31.26 -31.94
C SER A 305 0.45 31.44 -31.40
N GLU A 306 -0.26 32.49 -31.84
CA GLU A 306 -1.64 32.75 -31.42
C GLU A 306 -2.59 31.59 -31.73
N ASP A 307 -2.52 31.02 -32.94
CA ASP A 307 -3.31 29.85 -33.33
C ASP A 307 -2.99 28.62 -32.47
N HIS A 308 -1.71 28.42 -32.11
CA HIS A 308 -1.30 27.32 -31.23
C HIS A 308 -1.86 27.46 -29.82
N ARG A 309 -1.87 28.68 -29.27
CA ARG A 309 -2.45 28.96 -27.97
C ARG A 309 -3.96 28.75 -27.98
N ASN A 310 -4.65 29.21 -29.02
CA ASN A 310 -6.11 29.07 -29.14
C ASN A 310 -6.58 27.61 -29.15
N ILE A 311 -5.84 26.71 -29.83
CA ILE A 311 -6.18 25.27 -29.88
C ILE A 311 -5.83 24.60 -28.54
N LEU A 312 -4.66 24.90 -27.99
CA LEU A 312 -4.22 24.37 -26.69
C LEU A 312 -5.18 24.78 -25.58
N ASP A 313 -5.66 26.02 -25.58
CA ASP A 313 -6.66 26.53 -24.65
C ASP A 313 -7.99 25.78 -24.78
N GLN A 314 -8.48 25.55 -25.99
CA GLN A 314 -9.71 24.78 -26.23
C GLN A 314 -9.61 23.37 -25.65
N ILE A 315 -8.50 22.67 -25.96
CA ILE A 315 -8.28 21.29 -25.52
C ILE A 315 -8.11 21.24 -23.99
N LEU A 316 -7.25 22.07 -23.41
CA LEU A 316 -7.00 22.06 -21.97
C LEU A 316 -8.24 22.42 -21.16
N ARG A 317 -9.03 23.42 -21.60
CA ARG A 317 -10.31 23.77 -20.94
C ARG A 317 -11.28 22.61 -20.98
N ARG A 318 -11.38 21.93 -22.13
CA ARG A 318 -12.29 20.81 -22.32
C ARG A 318 -11.91 19.59 -21.47
N TYR A 319 -10.61 19.28 -21.35
CA TYR A 319 -10.11 18.20 -20.49
C TYR A 319 -10.11 18.53 -19.00
N SER A 320 -10.05 19.81 -18.64
CA SER A 320 -10.08 20.22 -17.24
C SER A 320 -11.45 20.03 -16.58
N ALA A 321 -12.54 19.83 -17.35
CA ALA A 321 -13.85 19.39 -16.88
C ALA A 321 -14.34 20.04 -15.56
N HIS A 322 -14.31 21.38 -15.48
CA HIS A 322 -14.72 22.16 -14.29
C HIS A 322 -13.86 21.97 -13.03
N ASN A 323 -12.63 21.47 -13.19
CA ASN A 323 -11.73 21.13 -12.10
C ASN A 323 -10.46 22.02 -12.10
N PRO A 324 -10.33 22.95 -11.13
CA PRO A 324 -9.17 23.84 -11.03
C PRO A 324 -7.83 23.11 -10.85
N ARG A 325 -7.84 21.97 -10.15
CA ARG A 325 -6.63 21.14 -9.98
C ARG A 325 -6.18 20.56 -11.32
N GLU A 326 -7.12 20.09 -12.13
CA GLU A 326 -6.82 19.59 -13.48
C GLU A 326 -6.30 20.68 -14.40
N VAL A 327 -6.85 21.91 -14.33
CA VAL A 327 -6.28 23.07 -15.05
C VAL A 327 -4.79 23.22 -14.75
N LYS A 328 -4.42 23.28 -13.47
CA LYS A 328 -3.01 23.39 -13.06
C LYS A 328 -2.17 22.19 -13.51
N ARG A 329 -2.68 20.97 -13.31
CA ARG A 329 -1.97 19.73 -13.66
C ARG A 329 -1.67 19.67 -15.15
N LEU A 330 -2.66 19.94 -15.99
CA LEU A 330 -2.52 19.89 -17.44
C LEU A 330 -1.60 21.00 -17.95
N LEU A 331 -1.73 22.24 -17.44
CA LEU A 331 -0.82 23.34 -17.79
C LEU A 331 0.64 23.04 -17.40
N ASN A 332 0.88 22.60 -16.16
CA ASN A 332 2.22 22.23 -15.71
C ASN A 332 2.81 21.06 -16.52
N SER A 333 1.98 20.08 -16.87
CA SER A 333 2.42 18.92 -17.67
C SER A 333 2.78 19.34 -19.10
N ALA A 334 1.95 20.17 -19.75
CA ALA A 334 2.25 20.72 -21.06
C ALA A 334 3.57 21.50 -21.06
N LEU A 335 3.78 22.35 -20.04
CA LEU A 335 5.02 23.10 -19.85
C LEU A 335 6.26 22.20 -19.75
N ILE A 336 6.20 21.14 -18.94
CA ILE A 336 7.33 20.21 -18.74
C ILE A 336 7.64 19.47 -20.04
N HIS A 337 6.62 19.01 -20.77
CA HIS A 337 6.84 18.28 -22.02
C HIS A 337 7.42 19.19 -23.10
N GLY A 338 6.91 20.42 -23.23
CA GLY A 338 7.49 21.43 -24.11
C GLY A 338 8.95 21.74 -23.74
N ALA A 339 9.24 21.96 -22.46
CA ALA A 339 10.60 22.24 -22.00
C ALA A 339 11.56 21.06 -22.21
N SER A 340 11.09 19.83 -22.05
CA SER A 340 11.88 18.62 -22.28
C SER A 340 12.26 18.46 -23.75
N ALA A 341 11.35 18.76 -24.67
CA ALA A 341 11.60 18.68 -26.10
C ALA A 341 12.65 19.71 -26.58
N MET A 342 12.80 20.84 -25.88
CA MET A 342 13.86 21.82 -26.20
C MET A 342 15.28 21.27 -26.01
N GLN A 343 15.47 20.21 -25.21
CA GLN A 343 16.78 19.59 -24.96
C GLN A 343 17.28 18.71 -26.12
N ILE A 344 16.42 18.40 -27.09
CA ILE A 344 16.76 17.55 -28.25
C ILE A 344 17.45 18.41 -29.32
N PRO A 345 18.68 18.11 -29.77
CA PRO A 345 19.36 18.88 -30.84
C PRO A 345 18.60 18.81 -32.18
N GLY A 346 18.37 19.94 -32.88
CA GLY A 346 17.58 19.93 -34.14
C GLY A 346 17.01 21.30 -34.59
N ALA A 347 15.76 21.35 -35.07
CA ALA A 347 15.06 22.54 -35.60
C ALA A 347 14.90 23.73 -34.61
N ASN A 348 14.18 24.81 -34.98
CA ASN A 348 13.98 26.03 -34.17
C ASN A 348 13.42 25.74 -32.75
N GLU A 349 13.88 26.48 -31.73
CA GLU A 349 13.48 26.31 -30.31
C GLU A 349 11.97 26.42 -30.08
N MET A 350 11.30 27.39 -30.73
CA MET A 350 9.85 27.56 -30.64
C MET A 350 9.12 26.32 -31.17
N THR A 351 9.60 25.77 -32.29
CA THR A 351 9.08 24.55 -32.88
C THR A 351 9.23 23.36 -31.92
N ARG A 352 10.38 23.20 -31.25
CA ARG A 352 10.60 22.09 -30.31
C ARG A 352 9.74 22.16 -29.05
N PHE A 353 9.55 23.36 -28.50
CA PHE A 353 8.66 23.53 -27.35
C PHE A 353 7.22 23.13 -27.72
N ALA A 354 6.71 23.63 -28.85
CA ALA A 354 5.41 23.25 -29.37
C ALA A 354 5.30 21.73 -29.57
N GLN A 355 6.34 21.09 -30.16
CA GLN A 355 6.44 19.64 -30.36
C GLN A 355 6.21 18.84 -29.08
N GLY A 356 6.90 19.19 -27.99
CA GLY A 356 6.70 18.54 -26.70
C GLY A 356 5.26 18.68 -26.19
N VAL A 357 4.65 19.84 -26.38
CA VAL A 357 3.26 20.09 -25.99
C VAL A 357 2.27 19.24 -26.80
N GLN A 358 2.45 19.02 -28.11
CA GLN A 358 1.54 18.11 -28.85
C GLN A 358 1.60 16.71 -28.32
N VAL A 359 2.82 16.18 -28.14
CA VAL A 359 3.00 14.77 -27.82
C VAL A 359 2.27 14.49 -26.51
N PHE A 360 2.39 15.41 -25.56
CA PHE A 360 1.59 15.40 -24.35
C PHE A 360 0.08 15.40 -24.61
N LEU A 361 -0.44 16.33 -25.42
CA LEU A 361 -1.88 16.40 -25.70
C LEU A 361 -2.41 15.18 -26.46
N LEU A 362 -1.67 14.67 -27.44
CA LEU A 362 -2.03 13.50 -28.22
C LEU A 362 -2.03 12.26 -27.33
N MET A 363 -1.04 12.12 -26.45
CA MET A 363 -1.07 11.11 -25.39
C MET A 363 -2.29 11.28 -24.48
N LYS A 364 -2.65 12.50 -24.08
CA LYS A 364 -3.85 12.76 -23.26
C LYS A 364 -5.16 12.39 -23.96
N VAL A 365 -5.27 12.63 -25.26
CA VAL A 365 -6.42 12.18 -26.04
C VAL A 365 -6.44 10.66 -26.08
N LEU A 366 -5.31 10.00 -26.34
CA LEU A 366 -5.22 8.55 -26.39
C LEU A 366 -5.46 7.89 -25.01
N ASP A 367 -5.05 8.54 -23.91
CA ASP A 367 -5.35 8.13 -22.52
C ASP A 367 -6.86 8.00 -22.28
N SER A 368 -7.69 8.80 -22.97
CA SER A 368 -9.15 8.73 -22.80
C SER A 368 -9.80 7.51 -23.48
N PHE A 369 -9.03 6.75 -24.27
CA PHE A 369 -9.49 5.54 -24.97
C PHE A 369 -8.75 4.26 -24.50
N HIS A 370 -7.71 4.35 -23.66
CA HIS A 370 -6.89 3.20 -23.25
C HIS A 370 -6.40 3.27 -21.79
N GLU A 371 -6.37 2.12 -21.09
CA GLU A 371 -5.98 2.06 -19.66
C GLU A 371 -4.48 2.29 -19.38
N VAL A 372 -3.56 1.97 -20.32
CA VAL A 372 -2.09 2.13 -20.11
C VAL A 372 -1.32 2.45 -21.41
N PRO A 373 -1.34 3.70 -21.89
CA PRO A 373 -0.76 4.08 -23.19
C PRO A 373 0.77 4.24 -23.22
N GLY A 374 1.43 4.47 -22.07
CA GLY A 374 2.91 4.59 -22.02
C GLY A 374 3.66 3.35 -22.53
N VAL A 375 3.05 2.18 -22.39
CA VAL A 375 3.58 0.90 -22.91
C VAL A 375 3.27 0.74 -24.40
N TRP A 376 2.26 1.44 -24.93
CA TRP A 376 1.76 1.27 -26.30
C TRP A 376 2.53 2.15 -27.30
N VAL A 377 2.91 3.38 -26.95
CA VAL A 377 3.72 4.26 -27.83
C VAL A 377 5.08 3.62 -28.17
N GLY A 378 5.65 2.86 -27.24
CA GLY A 378 6.91 2.14 -27.44
C GLY A 378 6.81 0.85 -28.26
N LYS A 379 5.60 0.37 -28.59
CA LYS A 379 5.39 -0.81 -29.41
C LYS A 379 5.29 -0.46 -30.89
N GLN A 380 5.48 -1.46 -31.74
CA GLN A 380 5.35 -1.33 -33.19
C GLN A 380 3.98 -0.75 -33.57
N GLU A 381 2.89 -1.16 -32.90
CA GLU A 381 1.56 -0.64 -33.20
C GLU A 381 1.45 0.86 -32.91
N GLY A 382 2.00 1.34 -31.78
CA GLY A 382 2.06 2.77 -31.48
C GLY A 382 2.90 3.54 -32.49
N GLN A 383 4.07 3.02 -32.85
CA GLN A 383 4.91 3.64 -33.89
C GLN A 383 4.18 3.71 -35.24
N ASP A 384 3.50 2.63 -35.63
CA ASP A 384 2.70 2.55 -36.86
C ASP A 384 1.53 3.55 -36.83
N PHE A 385 0.89 3.75 -35.67
CA PHE A 385 -0.12 4.79 -35.46
C PHE A 385 0.45 6.18 -35.78
N PHE A 386 1.54 6.55 -35.10
CA PHE A 386 2.14 7.89 -35.25
C PHE A 386 2.63 8.10 -36.69
N ASN A 387 3.16 7.07 -37.35
CA ASN A 387 3.60 7.11 -38.74
C ASN A 387 2.44 7.30 -39.72
N GLN A 388 1.34 6.56 -39.55
CA GLN A 388 0.16 6.70 -40.42
C GLN A 388 -0.56 8.03 -40.18
N TRP A 389 -0.72 8.44 -38.92
CA TRP A 389 -1.28 9.73 -38.53
C TRP A 389 -0.47 10.87 -39.15
N SER A 390 0.85 10.82 -39.03
CA SER A 390 1.80 11.74 -39.66
C SER A 390 1.60 11.85 -41.17
N LYS A 391 1.46 10.71 -41.86
CA LYS A 391 1.25 10.66 -43.31
C LYS A 391 -0.04 11.35 -43.74
N ILE A 392 -1.16 11.08 -43.06
CA ILE A 392 -2.48 11.66 -43.37
C ILE A 392 -2.46 13.19 -43.20
N VAL A 393 -1.90 13.66 -42.10
CA VAL A 393 -1.77 15.09 -41.78
C VAL A 393 -0.95 15.83 -42.84
N LYS A 394 0.07 15.17 -43.41
CA LYS A 394 0.93 15.73 -44.45
C LYS A 394 0.27 15.78 -45.82
N GLU A 395 -0.48 14.73 -46.18
CA GLU A 395 -1.02 14.54 -47.53
C GLU A 395 -2.36 15.26 -47.78
N HIS A 396 -3.09 15.64 -46.72
CA HIS A 396 -4.44 16.22 -46.84
C HIS A 396 -4.66 17.45 -45.94
N PRO A 397 -4.02 18.60 -46.22
CA PRO A 397 -4.15 19.83 -45.43
C PRO A 397 -5.55 20.49 -45.45
N GLU A 398 -6.44 20.07 -46.35
CA GLU A 398 -7.76 20.66 -46.64
C GLU A 398 -8.97 19.98 -45.97
N ILE A 399 -8.75 19.00 -45.09
CA ILE A 399 -9.84 18.20 -44.49
C ILE A 399 -10.73 19.04 -43.56
N LYS A 400 -12.05 19.00 -43.76
CA LYS A 400 -13.06 19.65 -42.91
C LYS A 400 -13.55 18.71 -41.78
N PRO A 401 -14.05 19.24 -40.64
CA PRO A 401 -14.50 18.41 -39.52
C PRO A 401 -15.65 17.46 -39.92
N PRO A 402 -15.66 16.22 -39.40
CA PRO A 402 -16.87 15.41 -39.44
C PRO A 402 -17.99 16.15 -38.67
N PRO A 403 -19.26 15.98 -39.06
CA PRO A 403 -20.38 16.61 -38.36
C PRO A 403 -20.38 16.20 -36.88
N VAL A 404 -20.47 17.19 -35.98
CA VAL A 404 -20.44 17.00 -34.53
C VAL A 404 -21.59 16.07 -34.12
N PRO A 405 -21.33 14.91 -33.48
CA PRO A 405 -22.39 14.17 -32.84
C PRO A 405 -22.89 15.00 -31.64
N MET A 406 -24.16 15.37 -31.63
CA MET A 406 -24.79 15.93 -30.43
C MET A 406 -24.72 14.86 -29.33
N VAL A 407 -23.87 15.06 -28.33
CA VAL A 407 -23.81 14.21 -27.15
C VAL A 407 -25.05 14.49 -26.31
N ASP A 408 -26.08 13.66 -26.46
CA ASP A 408 -27.13 13.57 -25.45
C ASP A 408 -26.53 12.90 -24.20
N LYS A 409 -26.43 13.65 -23.09
CA LYS A 409 -25.85 13.21 -21.82
C LYS A 409 -26.73 12.22 -21.05
N THR A 410 -27.61 11.50 -21.73
CA THR A 410 -28.41 10.46 -21.11
C THR A 410 -28.34 9.20 -21.95
N LEU A 411 -27.59 8.19 -21.47
CA LEU A 411 -28.03 6.80 -21.52
C LEU A 411 -27.13 5.93 -20.63
N LYS A 412 -27.83 5.19 -19.78
CA LYS A 412 -27.31 4.24 -18.78
C LYS A 412 -26.78 2.97 -19.44
N SER A 413 -25.96 2.27 -18.67
CA SER A 413 -25.67 0.84 -18.75
C SER A 413 -26.83 0.00 -19.31
N VAL A 414 -26.56 -0.74 -20.38
CA VAL A 414 -27.33 -1.92 -20.76
C VAL A 414 -26.31 -3.01 -21.09
N GLU A 415 -26.29 -4.04 -20.22
CA GLU A 415 -25.79 -5.36 -20.57
C GLU A 415 -26.75 -6.02 -21.57
N ASP A 416 -26.19 -6.94 -22.34
CA ASP A 416 -26.80 -7.95 -23.23
C ASP A 416 -26.83 -7.71 -24.75
N GLU A 417 -26.29 -8.74 -25.40
CA GLU A 417 -26.30 -9.23 -26.78
C GLU A 417 -27.16 -8.52 -27.84
N ALA A 418 -26.54 -8.12 -28.96
CA ALA A 418 -27.08 -8.27 -30.32
C ALA A 418 -26.05 -7.91 -31.43
N THR A 419 -25.80 -8.90 -32.29
CA THR A 419 -25.71 -8.90 -33.77
C THR A 419 -25.10 -7.74 -34.60
N GLU A 420 -24.51 -8.19 -35.72
CA GLU A 420 -23.98 -7.48 -36.89
C GLU A 420 -24.66 -6.16 -37.32
N GLU A 421 -23.80 -5.30 -37.87
CA GLU A 421 -24.07 -4.31 -38.92
C GLU A 421 -25.33 -3.44 -38.76
N GLU A 422 -25.24 -2.33 -38.01
CA GLU A 422 -26.09 -1.18 -38.31
C GLU A 422 -25.45 0.15 -37.89
N GLY A 423 -25.16 0.99 -38.90
CA GLY A 423 -25.15 2.45 -38.75
C GLY A 423 -23.86 3.17 -38.39
N LEU A 424 -22.72 2.87 -39.01
CA LEU A 424 -21.53 3.72 -38.91
C LEU A 424 -21.63 4.89 -39.90
N ALA A 425 -21.66 6.12 -39.39
CA ALA A 425 -21.47 7.33 -40.20
C ALA A 425 -20.19 7.19 -41.03
N GLU A 426 -20.26 7.43 -42.35
CA GLU A 426 -19.15 7.30 -43.30
C GLU A 426 -17.86 7.93 -42.72
N VAL A 427 -16.89 7.10 -42.36
CA VAL A 427 -15.56 7.56 -41.97
C VAL A 427 -14.99 8.34 -43.15
N HIS A 428 -14.70 9.63 -42.95
CA HIS A 428 -14.28 10.51 -44.02
C HIS A 428 -13.07 9.91 -44.77
N PRO A 429 -13.04 9.92 -46.12
CA PRO A 429 -12.14 9.06 -46.93
C PRO A 429 -10.64 9.06 -46.57
N PRO A 430 -10.01 10.20 -46.21
CA PRO A 430 -8.61 10.25 -45.76
C PRO A 430 -8.33 9.46 -44.48
N TYR A 431 -9.34 9.24 -43.63
CA TYR A 431 -9.22 8.44 -42.41
C TYR A 431 -9.65 6.98 -42.61
N GLN A 432 -10.20 6.64 -43.78
CA GLN A 432 -10.66 5.29 -44.07
C GLN A 432 -9.49 4.29 -44.08
N ALA A 433 -8.37 4.64 -44.70
CA ALA A 433 -7.17 3.79 -44.72
C ALA A 433 -6.56 3.59 -43.32
N PHE A 434 -6.58 4.64 -42.50
CA PHE A 434 -6.16 4.61 -41.10
C PHE A 434 -7.07 3.75 -40.24
N TYR A 435 -8.38 3.94 -40.40
CA TYR A 435 -9.41 3.15 -39.75
C TYR A 435 -9.31 1.66 -40.12
N GLU A 436 -9.20 1.34 -41.41
CA GLU A 436 -9.10 -0.03 -41.90
C GLU A 436 -7.82 -0.74 -41.45
N THR A 437 -6.68 -0.06 -41.46
CA THR A 437 -5.40 -0.64 -41.00
C THR A 437 -5.44 -0.93 -39.51
N TRP A 438 -6.12 -0.08 -38.74
CA TRP A 438 -6.22 -0.22 -37.30
C TRP A 438 -7.28 -1.23 -36.85
N MET A 439 -8.39 -1.32 -37.58
CA MET A 439 -9.40 -2.37 -37.40
C MET A 439 -8.80 -3.77 -37.64
N LYS A 440 -7.85 -3.89 -38.59
CA LYS A 440 -7.08 -5.14 -38.80
C LYS A 440 -6.20 -5.53 -37.62
N LEU A 441 -5.83 -4.60 -36.74
CA LEU A 441 -5.13 -4.86 -35.48
C LEU A 441 -6.07 -5.27 -34.34
N GLY A 442 -7.37 -5.46 -34.63
CA GLY A 442 -8.35 -6.03 -33.70
C GLY A 442 -8.83 -5.06 -32.61
N ARG A 443 -8.84 -3.74 -32.87
CA ARG A 443 -9.22 -2.72 -31.88
C ARG A 443 -10.55 -2.06 -32.26
N LYS A 444 -11.61 -2.34 -31.50
CA LYS A 444 -13.01 -1.94 -31.81
C LYS A 444 -13.37 -0.47 -31.49
N GLN A 445 -12.57 0.26 -30.71
CA GLN A 445 -12.93 1.60 -30.18
C GLN A 445 -12.51 2.79 -31.07
N LEU A 446 -12.12 2.54 -32.33
CA LEU A 446 -11.55 3.58 -33.19
C LEU A 446 -12.60 4.53 -33.82
N SER A 447 -13.85 4.09 -33.96
CA SER A 447 -14.94 4.95 -34.45
C SER A 447 -15.04 6.23 -33.64
N ASP A 448 -14.92 6.10 -32.32
CA ASP A 448 -15.14 7.20 -31.37
C ASP A 448 -13.93 8.15 -31.34
N LEU A 449 -12.73 7.63 -31.60
CA LEU A 449 -11.50 8.40 -31.72
C LEU A 449 -11.47 9.23 -33.02
N VAL A 450 -11.89 8.64 -34.15
CA VAL A 450 -11.85 9.30 -35.48
C VAL A 450 -13.05 10.23 -35.69
N GLN A 451 -14.20 9.94 -35.07
CA GLN A 451 -15.39 10.80 -35.13
C GLN A 451 -15.43 11.84 -33.98
N GLY A 452 -14.52 11.75 -33.02
CA GLY A 452 -14.42 12.67 -31.89
C GLY A 452 -13.79 14.02 -32.25
N PRO A 453 -14.26 15.14 -31.67
CA PRO A 453 -13.72 16.48 -31.96
C PRO A 453 -12.25 16.66 -31.50
N TYR A 454 -11.78 15.85 -30.56
CA TYR A 454 -10.47 16.02 -29.91
C TYR A 454 -9.27 15.70 -30.80
N LEU A 455 -9.34 14.62 -31.57
CA LEU A 455 -8.27 14.27 -32.51
C LEU A 455 -8.25 15.24 -33.69
N TRP A 456 -9.43 15.71 -34.12
CA TRP A 456 -9.56 16.75 -35.16
C TRP A 456 -8.81 18.03 -34.78
N GLU A 457 -9.01 18.53 -33.55
CA GLU A 457 -8.44 19.82 -33.10
C GLU A 457 -6.91 19.76 -33.07
N LEU A 458 -6.37 18.60 -32.69
CA LEU A 458 -4.92 18.34 -32.69
C LEU A 458 -4.28 18.24 -34.08
N MET A 459 -5.03 17.84 -35.11
CA MET A 459 -4.53 17.66 -36.48
C MET A 459 -4.36 18.97 -37.26
N HIS A 460 -5.00 20.04 -36.80
CA HIS A 460 -4.96 21.36 -37.47
C HIS A 460 -3.87 22.28 -36.91
N ILE A 461 -3.11 21.82 -35.92
CA ILE A 461 -1.99 22.59 -35.42
C ILE A 461 -0.82 22.44 -36.41
N GLU A 462 -0.31 23.57 -36.92
CA GLU A 462 0.60 23.65 -38.08
C GLU A 462 1.85 22.76 -37.95
N PHE A 463 2.33 22.57 -36.73
CA PHE A 463 3.48 21.74 -36.39
C PHE A 463 3.29 20.22 -36.53
N SER A 464 2.05 19.73 -36.61
CA SER A 464 1.76 18.32 -36.96
C SER A 464 2.37 17.94 -38.31
N ARG A 465 2.40 18.90 -39.25
CA ARG A 465 3.00 18.74 -40.59
C ARG A 465 4.52 18.72 -40.54
N GLU A 466 5.12 19.43 -39.59
CA GLU A 466 6.57 19.48 -39.40
C GLU A 466 7.08 18.26 -38.62
N VAL A 467 6.35 17.80 -37.60
CA VAL A 467 6.59 16.50 -36.96
C VAL A 467 6.46 15.39 -38.01
N ALA A 468 5.42 15.47 -38.85
CA ALA A 468 5.19 14.50 -39.90
C ALA A 468 6.28 14.48 -40.98
N SER A 469 6.85 15.63 -41.32
CA SER A 469 7.96 15.71 -42.26
C SER A 469 9.23 15.08 -41.71
N HIS A 470 9.48 15.17 -40.39
CA HIS A 470 10.60 14.51 -39.71
C HIS A 470 10.38 13.00 -39.51
N THR A 471 9.14 12.55 -39.20
CA THR A 471 8.83 11.11 -39.10
C THR A 471 8.87 10.42 -40.47
N ALA A 472 8.39 11.08 -41.53
CA ALA A 472 8.43 10.52 -42.89
C ALA A 472 9.85 10.47 -43.49
N ALA A 473 10.77 11.32 -43.03
CA ALA A 473 12.19 11.26 -43.40
C ALA A 473 12.90 10.03 -42.81
N LEU A 474 12.32 9.39 -41.77
CA LEU A 474 12.72 8.10 -41.23
C LEU A 474 12.04 6.96 -42.02
N THR A 475 12.13 6.99 -43.35
CA THR A 475 11.70 5.87 -44.20
C THR A 475 12.78 4.78 -44.14
N VAL A 476 12.48 3.75 -43.36
CA VAL A 476 13.12 2.42 -43.24
C VAL A 476 14.35 2.23 -44.13
N ALA A 477 15.52 2.60 -43.60
CA ALA A 477 16.72 1.85 -43.92
C ALA A 477 16.51 0.43 -43.36
N LYS A 478 16.71 -0.58 -44.21
CA LYS A 478 16.90 -1.97 -43.80
C LYS A 478 17.79 -1.97 -42.55
N PRO A 479 17.46 -2.65 -41.45
CA PRO A 479 18.30 -2.58 -40.27
C PRO A 479 19.69 -3.03 -40.71
N GLU A 480 20.66 -2.10 -40.64
CA GLU A 480 22.04 -2.52 -40.47
C GLU A 480 22.04 -3.52 -39.31
N PRO A 481 22.82 -4.61 -39.40
CA PRO A 481 22.91 -5.54 -38.28
C PRO A 481 23.11 -4.68 -37.04
N ALA A 482 22.19 -4.83 -36.08
CA ALA A 482 22.19 -4.02 -34.88
C ALA A 482 23.64 -3.96 -34.39
N PRO A 483 24.17 -2.76 -34.05
CA PRO A 483 25.50 -2.69 -33.45
C PRO A 483 25.54 -3.79 -32.39
N PRO A 484 26.57 -4.65 -32.40
CA PRO A 484 26.57 -5.85 -31.58
C PRO A 484 26.13 -5.45 -30.17
N PRO A 485 25.21 -6.23 -29.54
CA PRO A 485 24.77 -5.94 -28.19
C PRO A 485 25.99 -5.56 -27.36
N PRO A 486 25.94 -4.48 -26.55
CA PRO A 486 27.09 -4.05 -25.75
C PRO A 486 27.68 -5.31 -25.13
N ALA A 487 28.93 -5.63 -25.50
CA ALA A 487 29.44 -7.00 -25.44
C ALA A 487 29.11 -7.62 -24.08
N MET A 488 28.07 -8.47 -24.05
CA MET A 488 27.64 -9.09 -22.80
C MET A 488 28.82 -9.94 -22.32
N PRO A 489 29.15 -9.92 -21.02
CA PRO A 489 30.20 -10.78 -20.48
C PRO A 489 30.01 -12.21 -20.99
N PRO A 490 31.06 -12.90 -21.47
CA PRO A 490 30.94 -14.23 -22.05
C PRO A 490 30.22 -15.23 -21.12
N VAL A 491 30.32 -15.04 -19.80
CA VAL A 491 29.60 -15.81 -18.79
C VAL A 491 28.09 -15.64 -18.93
N ILE A 492 27.59 -14.41 -19.03
CA ILE A 492 26.16 -14.12 -19.19
C ILE A 492 25.68 -14.59 -20.57
N ALA A 493 26.42 -14.30 -21.64
CA ALA A 493 26.04 -14.74 -22.99
C ALA A 493 25.92 -16.28 -23.08
N LYS A 494 26.87 -17.03 -22.49
CA LYS A 494 26.80 -18.50 -22.44
C LYS A 494 25.64 -19.01 -21.58
N ALA A 495 25.35 -18.34 -20.46
CA ALA A 495 24.21 -18.71 -19.61
C ALA A 495 22.88 -18.49 -20.35
N VAL A 496 22.70 -17.35 -21.00
CA VAL A 496 21.49 -17.06 -21.79
C VAL A 496 21.37 -17.99 -23.00
N ALA A 497 22.48 -18.28 -23.69
CA ALA A 497 22.54 -19.26 -24.77
C ALA A 497 22.06 -20.66 -24.32
N ARG A 498 22.49 -21.11 -23.13
CA ARG A 498 22.01 -22.37 -22.53
C ARG A 498 20.53 -22.32 -22.22
N THR A 499 20.04 -21.25 -21.60
CA THR A 499 18.61 -21.10 -21.27
C THR A 499 17.72 -21.10 -22.52
N LEU A 500 18.18 -20.50 -23.61
CA LEU A 500 17.43 -20.40 -24.87
C LEU A 500 17.76 -21.50 -25.87
N GLU A 501 18.61 -22.47 -25.49
CA GLU A 501 19.05 -23.61 -26.32
C GLU A 501 19.58 -23.22 -27.71
N LYS A 502 20.42 -22.17 -27.79
CA LYS A 502 20.94 -21.66 -29.06
C LYS A 502 22.38 -21.12 -28.94
N PRO A 503 23.11 -20.95 -30.07
CA PRO A 503 24.46 -20.39 -30.06
C PRO A 503 24.52 -18.97 -29.50
N SER A 504 25.57 -18.64 -28.75
CA SER A 504 25.74 -17.30 -28.14
C SER A 504 25.90 -16.18 -29.18
N GLU A 505 26.38 -16.52 -30.36
CA GLU A 505 26.59 -15.64 -31.51
C GLU A 505 25.26 -15.24 -32.18
N GLU A 506 24.18 -15.99 -31.93
CA GLU A 506 22.85 -15.76 -32.50
C GLU A 506 21.91 -15.03 -31.51
N LEU A 507 22.40 -14.65 -30.33
CA LEU A 507 21.61 -13.95 -29.31
C LEU A 507 21.29 -12.51 -29.73
N THR A 508 20.00 -12.17 -29.75
CA THR A 508 19.54 -10.79 -30.00
C THR A 508 19.24 -10.05 -28.69
N LEU A 509 19.27 -8.71 -28.73
CA LEU A 509 18.92 -7.84 -27.59
C LEU A 509 17.48 -8.07 -27.10
N GLU A 510 16.55 -8.31 -28.02
CA GLU A 510 15.15 -8.59 -27.67
C GLU A 510 15.04 -9.84 -26.79
N GLU A 511 15.82 -10.87 -27.10
CA GLU A 511 15.82 -12.12 -26.33
C GLU A 511 16.44 -11.95 -24.94
N TYR A 512 17.44 -11.07 -24.80
CA TYR A 512 17.93 -10.65 -23.48
C TYR A 512 16.84 -9.90 -22.69
N MET A 513 16.15 -8.94 -23.29
CA MET A 513 15.12 -8.13 -22.63
C MET A 513 13.87 -8.92 -22.24
N ASN A 514 13.57 -10.00 -22.97
CA ASN A 514 12.41 -10.87 -22.74
C ASN A 514 12.74 -12.12 -21.90
N LEU A 515 14.00 -12.31 -21.51
CA LEU A 515 14.43 -13.46 -20.71
C LEU A 515 13.76 -13.43 -19.33
N LYS A 516 13.12 -14.54 -18.96
CA LYS A 516 12.45 -14.69 -17.65
C LYS A 516 13.29 -15.41 -16.62
N ASN A 517 14.16 -16.32 -17.07
CA ASN A 517 14.92 -17.19 -16.20
C ASN A 517 16.40 -17.09 -16.56
N LEU A 518 17.27 -16.94 -15.57
CA LEU A 518 18.71 -16.92 -15.78
C LEU A 518 19.41 -17.63 -14.62
N ASP A 519 20.17 -18.66 -14.97
CA ASP A 519 21.03 -19.39 -14.04
C ASP A 519 22.49 -19.03 -14.32
N LEU A 520 23.11 -18.36 -13.35
CA LEU A 520 24.51 -17.99 -13.32
C LEU A 520 25.24 -18.71 -12.17
N SER A 521 24.62 -19.75 -11.57
CA SER A 521 25.19 -20.43 -10.42
C SER A 521 26.51 -21.14 -10.76
N GLY A 522 27.45 -21.14 -9.82
CA GLY A 522 28.77 -21.76 -9.97
C GLY A 522 29.66 -21.10 -11.03
N THR A 523 29.35 -19.87 -11.46
CA THR A 523 30.17 -19.12 -12.43
C THR A 523 31.13 -18.14 -11.76
N ASP A 524 32.18 -17.75 -12.46
CA ASP A 524 33.17 -16.77 -11.97
C ASP A 524 32.68 -15.32 -11.95
N ILE A 525 31.36 -15.07 -12.05
CA ILE A 525 30.82 -13.71 -12.11
C ILE A 525 31.02 -12.98 -10.77
N SER A 526 31.46 -11.72 -10.85
CA SER A 526 31.75 -10.87 -9.70
C SER A 526 31.08 -9.49 -9.74
N ASP A 527 30.54 -9.08 -10.89
CA ASP A 527 29.78 -7.84 -11.06
C ASP A 527 28.53 -8.07 -11.91
N LEU A 528 27.54 -7.17 -11.79
CA LEU A 528 26.23 -7.31 -12.44
C LEU A 528 25.77 -6.10 -13.28
N PRO A 529 26.60 -5.14 -13.73
CA PRO A 529 26.09 -3.93 -14.38
C PRO A 529 25.24 -4.24 -15.62
N HIS A 530 25.51 -5.36 -16.29
CA HIS A 530 24.81 -5.83 -17.47
C HIS A 530 23.43 -6.47 -17.19
N LEU A 531 23.13 -6.87 -15.94
CA LEU A 531 21.85 -7.48 -15.60
C LEU A 531 20.69 -6.50 -15.65
N LYS A 532 20.95 -5.18 -15.58
CA LYS A 532 19.91 -4.13 -15.69
C LYS A 532 19.11 -4.22 -17.00
N VAL A 533 19.73 -4.74 -18.07
CA VAL A 533 19.09 -4.89 -19.39
C VAL A 533 18.04 -6.01 -19.38
N LEU A 534 18.16 -6.98 -18.45
CA LEU A 534 17.27 -8.14 -18.34
C LEU A 534 16.01 -7.80 -17.50
N SER A 535 15.32 -6.73 -17.87
CA SER A 535 14.23 -6.15 -17.06
C SER A 535 12.98 -7.05 -16.91
N SER A 536 12.84 -8.09 -17.74
CA SER A 536 11.75 -9.08 -17.64
C SER A 536 12.06 -10.28 -16.75
N LEU A 537 13.23 -10.31 -16.10
CA LEU A 537 13.67 -11.44 -15.31
C LEU A 537 12.76 -11.69 -14.09
N GLN A 538 12.35 -12.94 -13.92
CA GLN A 538 11.50 -13.44 -12.84
C GLN A 538 12.26 -14.43 -11.93
N ILE A 539 13.19 -15.19 -12.51
CA ILE A 539 14.01 -16.18 -11.80
C ILE A 539 15.49 -15.87 -12.07
N LEU A 540 16.24 -15.63 -11.01
CA LEU A 540 17.68 -15.42 -11.06
C LEU A 540 18.39 -16.30 -10.03
N ASP A 541 19.30 -17.14 -10.50
CA ASP A 541 20.22 -17.88 -9.64
C ASP A 541 21.64 -17.33 -9.79
N LEU A 542 22.18 -16.80 -8.71
CA LEU A 542 23.54 -16.26 -8.58
C LEU A 542 24.35 -17.02 -7.53
N SER A 543 23.92 -18.23 -7.17
CA SER A 543 24.50 -19.00 -6.08
C SER A 543 25.91 -19.51 -6.42
N ASP A 544 26.78 -19.67 -5.43
CA ASP A 544 28.17 -20.10 -5.64
C ASP A 544 28.91 -19.21 -6.66
N THR A 545 28.75 -17.88 -6.53
CA THR A 545 29.44 -16.86 -7.34
C THR A 545 30.22 -15.90 -6.45
N ASN A 546 31.06 -15.05 -7.08
CA ASN A 546 31.88 -14.08 -6.35
C ASN A 546 31.19 -12.73 -6.12
N ILE A 547 29.86 -12.66 -6.28
CA ILE A 547 29.13 -11.40 -6.19
C ILE A 547 29.10 -10.83 -4.77
N THR A 548 29.27 -9.51 -4.69
CA THR A 548 29.17 -8.74 -3.44
C THR A 548 28.19 -7.57 -3.54
N ASP A 549 28.06 -6.95 -4.72
CA ASP A 549 27.22 -5.78 -4.95
C ASP A 549 25.92 -6.16 -5.66
N LEU A 550 24.79 -5.90 -5.00
CA LEU A 550 23.46 -6.17 -5.53
C LEU A 550 22.80 -4.92 -6.16
N SER A 551 23.47 -3.77 -6.18
CA SER A 551 22.92 -2.51 -6.71
C SER A 551 22.30 -2.65 -8.11
N PRO A 552 22.87 -3.45 -9.04
CA PRO A 552 22.27 -3.64 -10.36
C PRO A 552 20.92 -4.41 -10.35
N LEU A 553 20.57 -5.09 -9.27
CA LEU A 553 19.29 -5.81 -9.15
C LEU A 553 18.11 -4.90 -8.78
N GLN A 554 18.35 -3.68 -8.29
CA GLN A 554 17.32 -2.79 -7.74
C GLN A 554 16.15 -2.51 -8.71
N GLU A 555 16.44 -2.51 -10.01
CA GLU A 555 15.47 -2.22 -11.08
C GLU A 555 14.71 -3.46 -11.57
N LEU A 556 15.13 -4.67 -11.17
CA LEU A 556 14.54 -5.95 -11.57
C LEU A 556 13.27 -6.30 -10.77
N THR A 557 12.34 -5.36 -10.70
CA THR A 557 11.12 -5.40 -9.86
C THR A 557 10.15 -6.55 -10.17
N ARG A 558 10.37 -7.30 -11.26
CA ARG A 558 9.63 -8.50 -11.64
C ARG A 558 10.21 -9.80 -11.07
N LEU A 559 11.35 -9.74 -10.38
CA LEU A 559 11.95 -10.91 -9.73
C LEU A 559 10.99 -11.52 -8.71
N GLU A 560 10.69 -12.79 -8.90
CA GLU A 560 9.91 -13.62 -7.98
C GLU A 560 10.79 -14.62 -7.22
N TYR A 561 11.89 -15.05 -7.83
CA TYR A 561 12.86 -15.99 -7.28
C TYR A 561 14.27 -15.42 -7.39
N LEU A 562 14.96 -15.31 -6.26
CA LEU A 562 16.36 -14.93 -6.20
C LEU A 562 17.13 -15.89 -5.29
N SER A 563 18.15 -16.53 -5.85
CA SER A 563 19.08 -17.36 -5.08
C SER A 563 20.48 -16.74 -5.09
N LEU A 564 21.04 -16.56 -3.89
CA LEU A 564 22.31 -15.92 -3.60
C LEU A 564 23.13 -16.76 -2.60
N TYR A 565 22.85 -18.05 -2.48
CA TYR A 565 23.55 -18.87 -1.49
C TYR A 565 25.01 -19.07 -1.86
N ASP A 566 25.88 -19.30 -0.86
CA ASP A 566 27.33 -19.43 -1.07
C ASP A 566 27.95 -18.22 -1.81
N THR A 567 27.42 -17.00 -1.61
CA THR A 567 27.99 -15.75 -2.13
C THR A 567 28.60 -14.89 -1.03
N LYS A 568 29.32 -13.82 -1.41
CA LYS A 568 29.97 -12.89 -0.47
C LYS A 568 29.09 -11.69 -0.09
N VAL A 569 27.82 -11.70 -0.49
CA VAL A 569 26.84 -10.64 -0.21
C VAL A 569 26.69 -10.40 1.29
N SER A 570 26.63 -9.13 1.67
CA SER A 570 26.31 -8.69 3.03
C SER A 570 25.26 -7.59 3.09
N ASP A 571 25.12 -6.78 2.04
CA ASP A 571 24.16 -5.68 1.95
C ASP A 571 22.95 -6.07 1.09
N LEU A 572 21.76 -6.00 1.70
CA LEU A 572 20.48 -6.30 1.05
C LEU A 572 19.70 -5.05 0.65
N SER A 573 20.23 -3.84 0.90
CA SER A 573 19.55 -2.57 0.60
C SER A 573 19.01 -2.48 -0.83
N PRO A 574 19.71 -2.98 -1.86
CA PRO A 574 19.18 -3.00 -3.24
C PRO A 574 17.92 -3.84 -3.44
N LEU A 575 17.61 -4.78 -2.54
CA LEU A 575 16.44 -5.67 -2.67
C LEU A 575 15.12 -5.03 -2.20
N LYS A 576 15.17 -3.89 -1.51
CA LYS A 576 14.00 -3.20 -0.93
C LYS A 576 12.85 -2.98 -1.92
N SER A 577 13.15 -2.75 -3.20
CA SER A 577 12.17 -2.46 -4.26
C SER A 577 11.59 -3.72 -4.92
N LEU A 578 12.07 -4.92 -4.60
CA LEU A 578 11.67 -6.17 -5.25
C LEU A 578 10.38 -6.74 -4.65
N SER A 579 9.30 -5.96 -4.64
CA SER A 579 8.03 -6.30 -4.00
C SER A 579 7.33 -7.55 -4.57
N SER A 580 7.73 -8.01 -5.75
CA SER A 580 7.27 -9.26 -6.38
C SER A 580 7.96 -10.52 -5.84
N LEU A 581 9.01 -10.37 -5.02
CA LEU A 581 9.85 -11.48 -4.58
C LEU A 581 9.07 -12.42 -3.66
N LYS A 582 9.04 -13.71 -4.04
CA LYS A 582 8.34 -14.79 -3.32
C LYS A 582 9.33 -15.77 -2.68
N TYR A 583 10.49 -15.96 -3.30
CA TYR A 583 11.54 -16.87 -2.85
C TYR A 583 12.88 -16.13 -2.77
N LEU A 584 13.51 -16.17 -1.61
CA LEU A 584 14.83 -15.61 -1.38
C LEU A 584 15.72 -16.61 -0.62
N ALA A 585 16.80 -17.06 -1.26
CA ALA A 585 17.82 -17.90 -0.64
C ALA A 585 19.13 -17.13 -0.43
N LEU A 586 19.57 -17.05 0.82
CA LEU A 586 20.73 -16.27 1.28
C LEU A 586 21.66 -17.09 2.19
N TRP A 587 21.54 -18.42 2.18
CA TRP A 587 22.30 -19.26 3.08
C TRP A 587 23.80 -19.26 2.76
N ASN A 588 24.65 -19.45 3.78
CA ASN A 588 26.10 -19.31 3.67
C ASN A 588 26.58 -17.94 3.14
N THR A 589 25.84 -16.85 3.42
CA THR A 589 26.28 -15.46 3.09
C THR A 589 26.75 -14.69 4.32
N ASN A 590 27.27 -13.48 4.12
CA ASN A 590 27.71 -12.59 5.19
C ASN A 590 26.61 -11.65 5.71
N VAL A 591 25.35 -11.86 5.32
CA VAL A 591 24.21 -11.04 5.71
C VAL A 591 24.02 -11.07 7.23
N SER A 592 23.89 -9.89 7.82
CA SER A 592 23.52 -9.69 9.24
C SER A 592 22.28 -8.82 9.41
N ASP A 593 22.06 -7.88 8.49
CA ASP A 593 20.90 -6.98 8.50
C ASP A 593 19.89 -7.40 7.42
N ILE A 594 18.66 -7.67 7.87
CA ILE A 594 17.52 -8.01 7.00
C ILE A 594 16.44 -6.91 7.00
N SER A 595 16.74 -5.72 7.52
CA SER A 595 15.84 -4.56 7.49
C SER A 595 15.30 -4.21 6.09
N PRO A 596 16.03 -4.39 4.98
CA PRO A 596 15.50 -4.15 3.64
C PRO A 596 14.36 -5.09 3.23
N LEU A 597 14.18 -6.23 3.91
CA LEU A 597 13.14 -7.21 3.59
C LEU A 597 11.75 -6.86 4.14
N LYS A 598 11.64 -5.84 5.00
CA LYS A 598 10.41 -5.52 5.74
C LYS A 598 9.18 -5.27 4.85
N GLU A 599 9.39 -4.68 3.68
CA GLU A 599 8.31 -4.32 2.75
C GLU A 599 8.02 -5.42 1.72
N LEU A 600 8.78 -6.54 1.73
CA LEU A 600 8.63 -7.63 0.77
C LEU A 600 7.51 -8.58 1.15
N THR A 601 6.30 -8.04 1.26
CA THR A 601 5.08 -8.72 1.75
C THR A 601 4.63 -9.90 0.89
N SER A 602 5.15 -10.04 -0.33
CA SER A 602 4.94 -11.20 -1.22
C SER A 602 5.81 -12.42 -0.86
N LEU A 603 6.80 -12.28 0.03
CA LEU A 603 7.70 -13.37 0.41
C LEU A 603 6.95 -14.55 1.00
N LYS A 604 7.22 -15.74 0.46
CA LYS A 604 6.71 -17.02 0.91
C LYS A 604 7.80 -17.89 1.50
N ILE A 605 9.00 -17.85 0.94
CA ILE A 605 10.13 -18.70 1.34
C ILE A 605 11.35 -17.82 1.56
N LEU A 606 11.91 -17.89 2.78
CA LEU A 606 13.12 -17.18 3.16
C LEU A 606 14.12 -18.14 3.82
N SER A 607 15.26 -18.33 3.15
CA SER A 607 16.36 -19.17 3.65
C SER A 607 17.57 -18.33 4.05
N LEU A 608 17.83 -18.26 5.35
CA LEU A 608 18.90 -17.50 6.00
C LEU A 608 19.86 -18.40 6.79
N TRP A 609 19.92 -19.70 6.50
CA TRP A 609 20.71 -20.61 7.31
C TRP A 609 22.21 -20.37 7.15
N ASN A 610 22.96 -20.50 8.25
CA ASN A 610 24.40 -20.18 8.30
C ASN A 610 24.72 -18.75 7.81
N THR A 611 23.94 -17.77 8.28
CA THR A 611 24.19 -16.32 8.12
C THR A 611 24.52 -15.68 9.47
N LYS A 612 24.78 -14.37 9.49
CA LYS A 612 25.05 -13.60 10.73
C LYS A 612 23.81 -12.92 11.30
N VAL A 613 22.62 -13.28 10.82
CA VAL A 613 21.35 -12.70 11.27
C VAL A 613 21.09 -13.04 12.74
N ALA A 614 20.68 -12.02 13.49
CA ALA A 614 20.31 -12.12 14.91
C ALA A 614 18.92 -11.55 15.20
N ASP A 615 18.55 -10.49 14.48
CA ASP A 615 17.27 -9.78 14.64
C ASP A 615 16.29 -10.20 13.54
N LEU A 616 15.11 -10.66 13.95
CA LEU A 616 14.01 -11.03 13.06
C LEU A 616 12.91 -9.96 12.99
N SER A 617 13.07 -8.80 13.65
CA SER A 617 12.08 -7.72 13.67
C SER A 617 11.59 -7.30 12.27
N PRO A 618 12.41 -7.31 11.21
CA PRO A 618 11.94 -6.97 9.86
C PRO A 618 10.97 -7.99 9.26
N LEU A 619 10.86 -9.20 9.81
CA LEU A 619 9.91 -10.21 9.34
C LEU A 619 8.49 -10.01 9.89
N GLN A 620 8.32 -9.10 10.86
CA GLN A 620 7.02 -8.81 11.45
C GLN A 620 6.05 -8.30 10.36
N GLY A 621 4.90 -8.96 10.23
CA GLY A 621 3.87 -8.59 9.25
C GLY A 621 4.04 -9.20 7.85
N LEU A 622 5.06 -10.04 7.61
CA LEU A 622 5.19 -10.83 6.38
C LEU A 622 4.20 -12.01 6.37
N ASN A 623 2.91 -11.70 6.37
CA ASN A 623 1.82 -12.66 6.61
C ASN A 623 1.70 -13.77 5.54
N ASN A 624 2.37 -13.62 4.40
CA ASN A 624 2.44 -14.63 3.35
C ASN A 624 3.60 -15.63 3.52
N LEU A 625 4.46 -15.44 4.52
CA LEU A 625 5.62 -16.31 4.75
C LEU A 625 5.14 -17.71 5.16
N GLN A 626 5.56 -18.71 4.38
CA GLN A 626 5.22 -20.12 4.52
C GLN A 626 6.42 -20.92 5.03
N GLU A 627 7.63 -20.56 4.64
CA GLU A 627 8.85 -21.25 5.04
C GLU A 627 9.92 -20.26 5.50
N LEU A 628 10.47 -20.53 6.69
CA LEU A 628 11.57 -19.77 7.26
C LEU A 628 12.65 -20.71 7.79
N SER A 629 13.86 -20.57 7.26
CA SER A 629 15.05 -21.26 7.77
C SER A 629 16.07 -20.26 8.29
N VAL A 630 16.33 -20.28 9.59
CA VAL A 630 17.35 -19.46 10.27
C VAL A 630 18.33 -20.33 11.08
N ASN A 631 18.47 -21.60 10.71
CA ASN A 631 19.35 -22.51 11.43
C ASN A 631 20.83 -22.13 11.31
N ILE A 632 21.63 -22.44 12.34
CA ILE A 632 23.05 -22.03 12.42
C ILE A 632 23.17 -20.50 12.33
N THR A 633 22.38 -19.78 13.13
CA THR A 633 22.47 -18.32 13.29
C THR A 633 22.52 -17.95 14.76
N THR A 634 22.58 -16.66 15.09
CA THR A 634 22.63 -16.17 16.47
C THR A 634 21.28 -15.72 17.01
N VAL A 635 20.19 -15.95 16.25
CA VAL A 635 18.81 -15.64 16.64
C VAL A 635 18.49 -16.22 18.02
N PHE A 636 17.91 -15.38 18.87
CA PHE A 636 17.46 -15.74 20.22
C PHE A 636 16.01 -15.32 20.48
N ASP A 637 15.55 -14.24 19.85
CA ASP A 637 14.17 -13.76 19.93
C ASP A 637 13.41 -14.12 18.64
N ILE A 638 12.24 -14.74 18.83
CA ILE A 638 11.31 -15.10 17.76
C ILE A 638 9.95 -14.41 17.93
N SER A 639 9.85 -13.40 18.80
CA SER A 639 8.66 -12.55 18.93
C SER A 639 8.13 -11.98 17.61
N PRO A 640 8.98 -11.64 16.60
CA PRO A 640 8.49 -11.15 15.31
C PRO A 640 7.73 -12.19 14.47
N LEU A 641 7.84 -13.49 14.81
CA LEU A 641 7.10 -14.56 14.13
C LEU A 641 5.65 -14.68 14.63
N GLN A 642 5.31 -13.97 15.72
CA GLN A 642 3.95 -13.97 16.26
C GLN A 642 2.97 -13.46 15.21
N GLY A 643 1.92 -14.23 14.95
CA GLY A 643 0.87 -13.86 13.99
C GLY A 643 1.17 -14.20 12.52
N LEU A 644 2.34 -14.77 12.19
CA LEU A 644 2.64 -15.28 10.84
C LEU A 644 1.89 -16.59 10.56
N THR A 645 0.57 -16.52 10.53
CA THR A 645 -0.35 -17.68 10.51
C THR A 645 -0.25 -18.53 9.24
N SER A 646 0.37 -18.04 8.17
CA SER A 646 0.66 -18.81 6.96
C SER A 646 1.87 -19.74 7.08
N LEU A 647 2.66 -19.63 8.15
CA LEU A 647 3.90 -20.38 8.31
C LEU A 647 3.62 -21.89 8.44
N GLN A 648 4.26 -22.68 7.59
CA GLN A 648 4.15 -24.14 7.51
C GLN A 648 5.45 -24.83 7.92
N HIS A 649 6.60 -24.29 7.50
CA HIS A 649 7.92 -24.87 7.78
C HIS A 649 8.81 -23.86 8.52
N LEU A 650 9.31 -24.26 9.69
CA LEU A 650 10.17 -23.41 10.51
C LEU A 650 11.40 -24.20 11.01
N ASN A 651 12.59 -23.74 10.61
CA ASN A 651 13.85 -24.31 11.07
C ASN A 651 14.64 -23.31 11.93
N LEU A 652 14.64 -23.56 13.24
CA LEU A 652 15.35 -22.82 14.27
C LEU A 652 16.55 -23.60 14.81
N SER A 653 16.95 -24.71 14.19
CA SER A 653 18.00 -25.57 14.75
C SER A 653 19.34 -24.86 14.87
N ARG A 654 20.12 -25.18 15.93
CA ARG A 654 21.42 -24.55 16.22
C ARG A 654 21.34 -23.02 16.31
N THR A 655 20.26 -22.50 16.91
CA THR A 655 20.10 -21.09 17.30
C THR A 655 20.13 -20.96 18.82
N LYS A 656 19.95 -19.75 19.35
CA LYS A 656 19.92 -19.46 20.80
C LYS A 656 18.50 -19.35 21.36
N VAL A 657 17.47 -19.71 20.59
CA VAL A 657 16.06 -19.63 20.98
C VAL A 657 15.79 -20.50 22.22
N ALA A 658 15.04 -19.95 23.17
CA ALA A 658 14.60 -20.62 24.39
C ALA A 658 13.09 -20.52 24.60
N ASP A 659 12.48 -19.37 24.26
CA ASP A 659 11.04 -19.14 24.40
C ASP A 659 10.30 -19.46 23.08
N LEU A 660 9.29 -20.32 23.18
CA LEU A 660 8.40 -20.71 22.08
C LEU A 660 7.03 -20.01 22.13
N SER A 661 6.79 -19.12 23.10
CA SER A 661 5.52 -18.41 23.25
C SER A 661 5.02 -17.73 21.95
N PRO A 662 5.89 -17.18 21.07
CA PRO A 662 5.45 -16.57 19.81
C PRO A 662 4.87 -17.56 18.79
N LEU A 663 5.18 -18.86 18.91
CA LEU A 663 4.64 -19.90 18.03
C LEU A 663 3.21 -20.31 18.39
N LYS A 664 2.70 -19.86 19.55
CA LYS A 664 1.35 -20.16 20.00
C LYS A 664 0.33 -19.66 18.97
N GLY A 665 -0.49 -20.57 18.45
CA GLY A 665 -1.55 -20.23 17.50
C GLY A 665 -1.15 -20.25 16.03
N LEU A 666 0.10 -20.62 15.68
CA LEU A 666 0.50 -20.88 14.30
C LEU A 666 -0.07 -22.22 13.79
N ALA A 667 -1.40 -22.30 13.68
CA ALA A 667 -2.15 -23.54 13.48
C ALA A 667 -1.84 -24.27 12.16
N ASN A 668 -1.22 -23.59 11.19
CA ASN A 668 -0.80 -24.17 9.92
C ASN A 668 0.61 -24.77 9.94
N LEU A 669 1.35 -24.67 11.05
CA LEU A 669 2.71 -25.20 11.14
C LEU A 669 2.71 -26.73 11.01
N GLN A 670 3.44 -27.22 10.02
CA GLN A 670 3.55 -28.64 9.67
C GLN A 670 4.92 -29.21 10.05
N GLU A 671 5.98 -28.43 9.91
CA GLU A 671 7.34 -28.86 10.22
C GLU A 671 8.05 -27.85 11.12
N LEU A 672 8.57 -28.34 12.24
CA LEU A 672 9.31 -27.55 13.22
C LEU A 672 10.60 -28.26 13.63
N ASN A 673 11.73 -27.58 13.42
CA ASN A 673 13.04 -28.05 13.83
C ASN A 673 13.66 -27.14 14.90
N LEU A 674 13.86 -27.69 16.09
CA LEU A 674 14.38 -27.03 17.29
C LEU A 674 15.66 -27.71 17.79
N GLY A 675 16.29 -28.57 16.99
CA GLY A 675 17.47 -29.30 17.43
C GLY A 675 18.63 -28.38 17.80
N LYS A 676 19.36 -28.68 18.88
CA LYS A 676 20.46 -27.86 19.42
C LYS A 676 20.06 -26.39 19.70
N THR A 677 18.84 -26.15 20.17
CA THR A 677 18.40 -24.86 20.74
C THR A 677 18.49 -24.89 22.27
N LYS A 678 18.03 -23.82 22.95
CA LYS A 678 17.93 -23.72 24.40
C LYS A 678 16.52 -23.99 24.94
N VAL A 679 15.64 -24.54 24.11
CA VAL A 679 14.25 -24.83 24.48
C VAL A 679 14.19 -25.96 25.50
N THR A 680 13.39 -25.74 26.54
CA THR A 680 13.07 -26.74 27.58
C THR A 680 11.57 -26.90 27.81
N ASP A 681 10.76 -25.89 27.47
CA ASP A 681 9.30 -25.91 27.60
C ASP A 681 8.62 -26.00 26.23
N LEU A 682 7.80 -27.04 26.04
CA LEU A 682 7.02 -27.26 24.82
C LEU A 682 5.55 -26.86 24.98
N SER A 683 5.14 -26.28 26.11
CA SER A 683 3.76 -25.85 26.38
C SER A 683 3.13 -25.01 25.26
N PRO A 684 3.86 -24.11 24.57
CA PRO A 684 3.33 -23.37 23.44
C PRO A 684 2.90 -24.23 22.23
N LEU A 685 3.36 -25.48 22.14
CA LEU A 685 3.05 -26.39 21.04
C LEU A 685 1.72 -27.15 21.18
N ARG A 686 1.07 -27.14 22.37
CA ARG A 686 -0.14 -27.95 22.68
C ARG A 686 -1.29 -27.82 21.67
N GLY A 687 -1.36 -26.71 20.94
CA GLY A 687 -2.43 -26.41 19.97
C GLY A 687 -2.07 -26.63 18.50
N LEU A 688 -0.83 -27.01 18.17
CA LEU A 688 -0.35 -27.08 16.78
C LEU A 688 -0.74 -28.40 16.10
N LYS A 689 -2.05 -28.65 15.99
CA LYS A 689 -2.62 -29.93 15.54
C LYS A 689 -2.26 -30.32 14.10
N SER A 690 -1.77 -29.38 13.29
CA SER A 690 -1.30 -29.63 11.92
C SER A 690 0.15 -30.12 11.87
N LEU A 691 0.88 -30.12 12.99
CA LEU A 691 2.29 -30.49 13.03
C LEU A 691 2.48 -31.96 12.66
N GLN A 692 3.31 -32.20 11.65
CA GLN A 692 3.63 -33.51 11.09
C GLN A 692 5.06 -33.95 11.40
N ILE A 693 6.00 -33.00 11.44
CA ILE A 693 7.41 -33.27 11.72
C ILE A 693 7.88 -32.36 12.85
N LEU A 694 8.38 -32.98 13.93
CA LEU A 694 8.98 -32.28 15.05
C LEU A 694 10.36 -32.86 15.35
N THR A 695 11.37 -32.00 15.30
CA THR A 695 12.77 -32.37 15.56
C THR A 695 13.30 -31.61 16.76
N LEU A 696 13.73 -32.33 17.79
CA LEU A 696 14.12 -31.83 19.11
C LEU A 696 15.50 -32.39 19.54
N TYR A 697 16.38 -32.75 18.60
CA TYR A 697 17.63 -33.41 18.97
C TYR A 697 18.56 -32.50 19.79
N SER A 698 19.25 -33.06 20.79
CA SER A 698 20.24 -32.38 21.61
C SER A 698 19.73 -31.11 22.30
N ILE A 699 18.53 -31.16 22.89
CA ILE A 699 18.00 -30.14 23.80
C ILE A 699 17.78 -30.72 25.21
N ALA A 700 17.78 -29.87 26.23
CA ALA A 700 17.59 -30.28 27.63
C ALA A 700 16.10 -30.48 27.99
N LEU A 701 15.40 -31.27 27.19
CA LEU A 701 13.98 -31.57 27.36
C LEU A 701 13.77 -32.85 28.18
N THR A 702 12.81 -32.79 29.11
CA THR A 702 12.38 -33.93 29.94
C THR A 702 10.88 -34.21 29.83
N ASP A 703 10.04 -33.18 29.69
CA ASP A 703 8.58 -33.31 29.66
C ASP A 703 8.01 -33.35 28.24
N LEU A 704 7.30 -34.42 27.90
CA LEU A 704 6.57 -34.60 26.65
C LEU A 704 5.06 -34.35 26.78
N SER A 705 4.55 -34.02 27.96
CA SER A 705 3.12 -33.74 28.20
C SER A 705 2.52 -32.73 27.21
N PRO A 706 3.25 -31.69 26.74
CA PRO A 706 2.70 -30.75 25.76
C PRO A 706 2.44 -31.33 24.37
N LEU A 707 3.06 -32.47 24.03
CA LEU A 707 2.85 -33.13 22.73
C LEU A 707 1.58 -33.98 22.70
N LYS A 708 0.94 -34.20 23.86
CA LYS A 708 -0.30 -34.97 23.95
C LYS A 708 -1.37 -34.34 23.03
N GLY A 709 -1.94 -35.17 22.15
CA GLY A 709 -3.00 -34.75 21.24
C GLY A 709 -2.54 -34.14 19.91
N LEU A 710 -1.23 -34.10 19.62
CA LEU A 710 -0.70 -33.77 18.28
C LEU A 710 -0.86 -34.94 17.31
N THR A 711 -2.09 -35.40 17.12
CA THR A 711 -2.41 -36.66 16.43
C THR A 711 -2.01 -36.71 14.96
N SER A 712 -1.67 -35.58 14.33
CA SER A 712 -1.13 -35.49 12.97
C SER A 712 0.37 -35.77 12.87
N LEU A 713 1.08 -35.87 14.00
CA LEU A 713 2.53 -36.04 14.02
C LEU A 713 2.94 -37.37 13.40
N LYS A 714 3.77 -37.32 12.37
CA LYS A 714 4.27 -38.47 11.60
C LYS A 714 5.73 -38.79 11.93
N LYS A 715 6.53 -37.78 12.27
CA LYS A 715 7.95 -37.93 12.60
C LYS A 715 8.29 -37.13 13.86
N LEU A 716 8.91 -37.82 14.82
CA LEU A 716 9.41 -37.22 16.05
C LEU A 716 10.85 -37.65 16.29
N ASP A 717 11.76 -36.68 16.38
CA ASP A 717 13.16 -36.91 16.75
C ASP A 717 13.48 -36.30 18.11
N LEU A 718 13.80 -37.16 19.08
CA LEU A 718 14.16 -36.83 20.45
C LEU A 718 15.62 -37.18 20.77
N THR A 719 16.46 -37.35 19.75
CA THR A 719 17.85 -37.82 19.92
C THR A 719 18.63 -36.96 20.89
N GLY A 720 19.27 -37.55 21.91
CA GLY A 720 20.12 -36.78 22.84
C GLY A 720 19.34 -35.83 23.75
N THR A 721 18.07 -36.13 24.03
CA THR A 721 17.27 -35.44 25.07
C THR A 721 17.34 -36.20 26.40
N GLN A 722 16.77 -35.62 27.47
CA GLN A 722 16.74 -36.23 28.81
C GLN A 722 15.39 -36.89 29.13
N VAL A 723 14.60 -37.18 28.11
CA VAL A 723 13.28 -37.81 28.25
C VAL A 723 13.45 -39.24 28.77
N SER A 724 12.65 -39.59 29.79
CA SER A 724 12.49 -40.96 30.30
C SER A 724 11.05 -41.46 30.18
N ASP A 725 10.05 -40.58 30.34
CA ASP A 725 8.63 -40.89 30.20
C ASP A 725 8.12 -40.55 28.79
N ILE A 726 7.70 -41.58 28.06
CA ILE A 726 7.08 -41.47 26.73
C ILE A 726 5.57 -41.75 26.74
N SER A 727 4.94 -41.86 27.92
CA SER A 727 3.49 -42.05 28.03
C SER A 727 2.62 -40.99 27.35
N PRO A 728 3.05 -39.72 27.20
CA PRO A 728 2.32 -38.73 26.42
C PRO A 728 2.20 -39.08 24.92
N LEU A 729 3.07 -39.95 24.39
CA LEU A 729 3.09 -40.31 22.98
C LEU A 729 2.01 -41.33 22.58
N LYS A 730 1.34 -41.98 23.55
CA LYS A 730 0.39 -43.09 23.31
C LYS A 730 -0.78 -42.73 22.37
N GLU A 731 -1.14 -41.44 22.28
CA GLU A 731 -2.24 -40.92 21.46
C GLU A 731 -1.78 -40.44 20.07
N LEU A 732 -0.48 -40.49 19.76
CA LEU A 732 0.08 -40.04 18.47
C LEU A 732 -0.06 -41.12 17.39
N ILE A 733 -1.29 -41.54 17.13
CA ILE A 733 -1.64 -42.68 16.27
C ILE A 733 -1.15 -42.58 14.81
N SER A 734 -0.80 -41.37 14.34
CA SER A 734 -0.25 -41.15 12.99
C SER A 734 1.28 -41.26 12.93
N LEU A 735 1.97 -41.49 14.06
CA LEU A 735 3.42 -41.52 14.14
C LEU A 735 3.98 -42.69 13.33
N LYS A 736 4.90 -42.40 12.41
CA LYS A 736 5.56 -43.36 11.50
C LYS A 736 7.03 -43.55 11.84
N GLU A 737 7.69 -42.47 12.28
CA GLU A 737 9.10 -42.48 12.64
C GLU A 737 9.30 -41.86 14.02
N LEU A 738 9.92 -42.62 14.93
CA LEU A 738 10.28 -42.17 16.26
C LEU A 738 11.77 -42.45 16.50
N ASN A 739 12.52 -41.40 16.83
CA ASN A 739 13.93 -41.52 17.17
C ASN A 739 14.14 -41.17 18.65
N LEU A 740 14.52 -42.18 19.45
CA LEU A 740 14.80 -42.08 20.89
C LEU A 740 16.28 -42.33 21.19
N ASN A 741 17.15 -42.24 20.20
CA ASN A 741 18.58 -42.48 20.41
C ASN A 741 19.15 -41.57 21.51
N VAL A 742 20.00 -42.10 22.38
CA VAL A 742 20.64 -41.31 23.44
C VAL A 742 19.61 -40.61 24.33
N THR A 743 18.59 -41.33 24.78
CA THR A 743 17.58 -40.86 25.75
C THR A 743 17.61 -41.74 27.01
N GLN A 744 16.83 -41.38 28.03
CA GLN A 744 16.75 -42.11 29.29
C GLN A 744 15.57 -43.10 29.36
N VAL A 745 14.91 -43.35 28.23
CA VAL A 745 13.74 -44.22 28.13
C VAL A 745 14.11 -45.67 28.48
N SER A 746 13.28 -46.30 29.31
CA SER A 746 13.42 -47.70 29.72
C SER A 746 12.14 -48.52 29.57
N ASP A 747 11.00 -47.87 29.34
CA ASP A 747 9.69 -48.52 29.12
C ASP A 747 9.12 -48.13 27.75
N LEU A 748 8.68 -49.15 26.98
CA LEU A 748 8.08 -49.02 25.66
C LEU A 748 6.57 -49.33 25.64
N SER A 749 5.97 -49.61 26.79
CA SER A 749 4.55 -50.00 26.91
C SER A 749 3.60 -49.06 26.17
N SER A 750 3.90 -47.76 26.19
CA SER A 750 3.10 -46.69 25.59
C SER A 750 3.11 -46.69 24.05
N LEU A 751 4.04 -47.42 23.42
CA LEU A 751 4.13 -47.54 21.96
C LEU A 751 3.28 -48.67 21.38
N LYS A 752 2.80 -49.62 22.20
CA LYS A 752 2.05 -50.82 21.76
C LYS A 752 0.80 -50.47 20.92
N GLY A 753 0.19 -49.31 21.13
CA GLY A 753 -0.98 -48.82 20.37
C GLY A 753 -0.67 -48.07 19.08
N LEU A 754 0.60 -47.78 18.77
CA LEU A 754 1.00 -46.97 17.60
C LEU A 754 1.17 -47.83 16.36
N THR A 755 0.08 -48.38 15.85
CA THR A 755 0.07 -49.32 14.71
C THR A 755 0.59 -48.74 13.39
N SER A 756 0.66 -47.40 13.26
CA SER A 756 1.26 -46.71 12.11
C SER A 756 2.79 -46.62 12.16
N LEU A 757 3.42 -46.97 13.29
CA LEU A 757 4.86 -46.81 13.51
C LEU A 757 5.64 -47.79 12.63
N LYS A 758 6.54 -47.27 11.80
CA LYS A 758 7.34 -48.04 10.84
C LYS A 758 8.81 -48.11 11.21
N LYS A 759 9.33 -47.07 11.86
CA LYS A 759 10.74 -46.97 12.25
C LYS A 759 10.86 -46.47 13.69
N LEU A 760 11.61 -47.22 14.49
CA LEU A 760 11.95 -46.87 15.86
C LEU A 760 13.46 -47.01 16.06
N SER A 761 14.12 -45.95 16.51
CA SER A 761 15.55 -45.96 16.86
C SER A 761 15.72 -45.87 18.38
N LEU A 762 16.48 -46.80 18.97
CA LEU A 762 16.66 -46.99 20.42
C LEU A 762 18.14 -47.08 20.84
N ARG A 763 19.06 -46.62 19.99
CA ARG A 763 20.51 -46.72 20.25
C ARG A 763 20.86 -45.95 21.51
N ASN A 764 21.64 -46.55 22.41
CA ASN A 764 22.09 -45.93 23.66
C ASN A 764 20.91 -45.43 24.52
N THR A 765 19.91 -46.28 24.73
CA THR A 765 18.79 -46.08 25.68
C THR A 765 18.89 -47.07 26.85
N ASN A 766 18.00 -46.95 27.85
CA ASN A 766 17.91 -47.88 28.99
C ASN A 766 16.91 -49.02 28.74
N VAL A 767 16.57 -49.30 27.48
CA VAL A 767 15.64 -50.36 27.09
C VAL A 767 16.41 -51.68 26.95
N ASP A 768 15.95 -52.70 27.66
CA ASP A 768 16.47 -54.07 27.55
C ASP A 768 15.89 -54.81 26.33
N GLN A 769 16.56 -55.90 25.92
CA GLN A 769 16.16 -56.68 24.74
C GLN A 769 14.77 -57.32 24.92
N GLU A 770 14.39 -57.69 26.15
CA GLU A 770 13.08 -58.30 26.45
C GLU A 770 11.94 -57.35 26.07
N LYS A 771 12.03 -56.06 26.43
CA LYS A 771 11.03 -55.05 26.03
C LYS A 771 11.01 -54.79 24.53
N VAL A 772 12.15 -54.88 23.86
CA VAL A 772 12.21 -54.77 22.39
C VAL A 772 11.45 -55.93 21.75
N ASP A 773 11.70 -57.16 22.22
CA ASP A 773 11.04 -58.36 21.73
C ASP A 773 9.53 -58.33 22.00
N GLU A 774 9.11 -57.88 23.19
CA GLU A 774 7.70 -57.66 23.51
C GLU A 774 7.03 -56.67 22.55
N LEU A 775 7.68 -55.54 22.25
CA LEU A 775 7.12 -54.55 21.33
C LEU A 775 7.05 -55.12 19.91
N GLN A 776 8.07 -55.87 19.48
CA GLN A 776 8.12 -56.50 18.16
C GLN A 776 7.03 -57.57 18.00
N GLN A 777 6.66 -58.30 19.05
CA GLN A 777 5.54 -59.24 19.03
C GLN A 777 4.20 -58.55 18.77
N VAL A 778 4.00 -57.35 19.33
CA VAL A 778 2.77 -56.55 19.13
C VAL A 778 2.78 -55.82 17.78
N LEU A 779 3.94 -55.34 17.34
CA LEU A 779 4.14 -54.57 16.11
C LEU A 779 5.14 -55.29 15.18
N PRO A 780 4.75 -56.42 14.53
CA PRO A 780 5.69 -57.29 13.80
C PRO A 780 6.38 -56.62 12.61
N ASN A 781 5.77 -55.59 12.01
CA ASN A 781 6.33 -54.86 10.87
C ASN A 781 7.18 -53.64 11.26
N LEU A 782 7.34 -53.36 12.55
CA LEU A 782 8.15 -52.24 13.03
C LEU A 782 9.63 -52.54 12.79
N ARG A 783 10.34 -51.63 12.11
CA ARG A 783 11.80 -51.69 12.02
C ARG A 783 12.40 -51.03 13.25
N ILE A 784 12.97 -51.84 14.14
CA ILE A 784 13.68 -51.38 15.34
C ILE A 784 15.19 -51.37 15.09
N ASP A 785 15.83 -50.24 15.37
CA ASP A 785 17.29 -50.09 15.35
C ASP A 785 17.79 -49.83 16.77
N SER A 786 18.23 -50.89 17.44
CA SER A 786 18.76 -50.88 18.81
C SER A 786 20.25 -51.22 18.89
N THR A 787 20.94 -51.36 17.75
CA THR A 787 22.37 -51.73 17.75
C THR A 787 23.20 -50.68 18.49
N PRO A 788 23.96 -51.07 19.53
CA PRO A 788 24.89 -50.18 20.19
C PRO A 788 25.88 -49.63 19.15
N VAL A 789 26.13 -48.32 19.19
CA VAL A 789 27.21 -47.72 18.41
C VAL A 789 28.29 -47.33 19.42
N GLU A 790 29.50 -47.86 19.25
CA GLU A 790 30.68 -47.35 19.97
C GLU A 790 30.77 -45.84 19.73
N ILE A 791 30.58 -45.06 20.79
CA ILE A 791 30.60 -43.60 20.70
C ILE A 791 32.05 -43.16 20.47
N LEU A 792 32.32 -42.54 19.31
CA LEU A 792 33.52 -41.74 19.05
C LEU A 792 33.28 -40.28 19.45
#